data_AF-A0A182IJP9-F1
#
_entry.id   AF-A0A182IJP9-F1
#
_cell.length_a   1.000
_cell.length_b   1.000
_cell.length_c   1.000
_cell.angle_alpha   90.00
_cell.angle_beta   90.00
_cell.angle_gamma   90.00
#
_symmetry.space_group_name_H-M   'P 1'
#
loop_
_entity.id
_entity.type
_entity.pdbx_description
1 polymer ?
#
loop_
_entity_poly.entity_id
_entity_poly.type
_entity_poly.pdbx_seq_one_letter_code
_entity_poly.pdbx_strand_id
1 'polypeptide(L)'
;LRIGKVRPGGKMSFAKSSMISIAIGVFVSIAICSGKTYECDESQCYFQLKPMETNEDVNSMKFLLTYEADSVVVDLSDSVLPTIPTSLFVDNGNKIEKLDVSASSLLAIQPDTFAQAYALEILNVKKNLISELHNHMFANATNLTAIKCGSNKIKDIGEFTFQGLALLENLELSNNKIKNLPRKLFAGLRRLSVLQLQHNRIVELEETLFEDLPELSELDLSSNSIEKLSKGAFVGTPQLEKLVLQNNRISTIEPDTFSSLRSLKALDLTQNSLKDLPNELFYHTTSLVELRMNNNSFVSLNQGLFGNIRTLEKLELDNNNLQWLDRALFKNLRKLNTLSLANNNLGNFAPGTLDHLKSLEVLNLSRNGITSIDAGLFQRLRFVEKLFLSNNRISSLKNRTFNGLVRLEELYLNSNEITQINEEASDVFCAQQFLRVITLKGNRLTRFAPETFECLQSLNVLDLSDNRLQNFSVALESLNVLDLSNNRFTSLPDDAFAQLENLSTLKMDNNYLEGIPKTVAKLPYLALLSLRNNKIKSTAADNKLQALKRLYLSNNEITHVELEQYEDLRQVYLDRNRITAIPETAFAKYRKLRNLDLSDNRLTGPLENRFRYNDDLNELRLDGNPLGRITSATFRGLGGGLNMLSLKNTSLIELTNNPFEPIVYIGSLDLSQNNFSKLGANDIQGGEWGVYELFVNGNGVNFEDLSGLRTMLGAKLTTISVAANSWLVPDDFLANKVSLVELYMKGAQFSSLPDDFFRNTTGSLNVLTISNNQELSTLPTHFFKNVPLLKKLTLSNNSLSVLKPGVFDPLVLLKLLDISENPLVTLDTELFAKTYSLKDLILRNTNLTVLPLGIFDSLDDLATLDLSENHLSALPTGIFRKLYSLEKVSLEKNGIVQLVPGVFDGVSGLKNILLGHNELSSLHPELFSNLLQIDGLDLSHNKFVSFDLTATGFQNTVLVLGLDSNGLTSLKISPTLEGLSVDDNKLSSIEVDQSEDSFSILTQLSAARNRFTNFDSFVKFRALNFLDASFNDFTELDAGLISTQLQALRELNVSDCSLRLIKSEGIRQQTALTHLDISNNNLTSLEIGALSTLPSLQSFAFGGNLFDSFAISNLLATLPELCNIGLEGTQWKCEFLRSLETPMQESFVSYSFKPQEEGNQKTCAKDFNGVCCV
;
A
#
# COMPACT_ATOMS: atom_id res chain seq x y z
N LEU A 1 41.14 48.54 -4.60
CA LEU A 1 42.06 48.72 -5.75
C LEU A 1 41.46 49.71 -6.73
N ARG A 2 42.24 50.72 -7.16
CA ARG A 2 42.00 51.47 -8.42
C ARG A 2 41.90 50.46 -9.57
N ILE A 3 40.87 50.58 -10.42
CA ILE A 3 40.92 50.30 -11.87
C ILE A 3 39.87 51.27 -12.46
N GLY A 4 40.19 52.23 -13.32
CA GLY A 4 41.04 52.15 -14.50
C GLY A 4 40.12 52.04 -15.72
N LYS A 5 40.01 53.14 -16.48
CA LYS A 5 39.14 53.30 -17.65
C LYS A 5 39.25 52.14 -18.65
N VAL A 6 38.11 51.62 -19.11
CA VAL A 6 37.89 51.24 -20.52
C VAL A 6 36.46 51.61 -20.94
N ARG A 7 36.33 52.27 -22.09
CA ARG A 7 35.14 52.52 -22.94
C ARG A 7 35.53 52.04 -24.36
N PRO A 8 34.62 51.82 -25.34
CA PRO A 8 33.14 51.88 -25.30
C PRO A 8 32.42 50.71 -26.02
N GLY A 9 31.24 50.31 -25.51
CA GLY A 9 30.25 49.56 -26.30
C GLY A 9 29.24 48.79 -25.43
N GLY A 10 28.11 49.43 -25.07
CA GLY A 10 26.96 48.79 -24.42
C GLY A 10 27.05 48.69 -22.88
N LYS A 11 26.41 49.61 -22.16
CA LYS A 11 26.28 49.56 -20.68
C LYS A 11 25.24 48.50 -20.29
N MET A 12 25.59 47.58 -19.40
CA MET A 12 24.64 47.04 -18.41
C MET A 12 25.01 47.60 -17.03
N SER A 13 24.27 48.60 -16.57
CA SER A 13 24.28 49.00 -15.17
C SER A 13 23.09 48.34 -14.49
N PHE A 14 23.35 47.30 -13.69
CA PHE A 14 22.36 46.84 -12.72
C PHE A 14 22.05 48.00 -11.77
N ALA A 15 20.76 48.34 -11.61
CA ALA A 15 20.37 49.29 -10.59
C ALA A 15 20.58 48.61 -9.23
N LYS A 16 21.44 49.21 -8.41
CA LYS A 16 21.70 48.79 -7.04
C LYS A 16 20.39 48.63 -6.24
N SER A 17 19.32 49.36 -6.58
CA SER A 17 18.02 49.36 -5.88
C SER A 17 17.35 48.00 -5.80
N SER A 18 17.46 47.13 -6.81
CA SER A 18 16.74 45.85 -6.87
C SER A 18 17.34 44.80 -5.94
N MET A 19 18.67 44.68 -6.00
CA MET A 19 19.44 43.89 -5.03
C MET A 19 19.39 44.51 -3.64
N ILE A 20 19.30 45.84 -3.54
CA ILE A 20 19.14 46.54 -2.28
C ILE A 20 17.72 46.34 -1.73
N SER A 21 16.64 46.23 -2.51
CA SER A 21 15.29 45.96 -1.99
C SER A 21 15.12 44.48 -1.60
N ILE A 22 15.70 43.55 -2.38
CA ILE A 22 15.77 42.11 -2.06
C ILE A 22 16.67 41.87 -0.84
N ALA A 23 17.72 42.68 -0.65
CA ALA A 23 18.56 42.63 0.55
C ALA A 23 18.03 43.47 1.73
N ILE A 24 17.37 44.62 1.54
CA ILE A 24 16.94 45.54 2.62
C ILE A 24 15.70 45.03 3.36
N GLY A 25 14.92 44.12 2.78
CA GLY A 25 13.92 43.37 3.56
C GLY A 25 14.54 42.51 4.68
N VAL A 26 15.85 42.29 4.64
CA VAL A 26 16.60 41.37 5.51
C VAL A 26 17.85 42.01 6.15
N PHE A 27 18.39 43.09 5.58
CA PHE A 27 19.65 43.71 6.02
C PHE A 27 19.45 45.06 6.73
N VAL A 28 19.17 45.01 8.03
CA VAL A 28 19.63 46.03 8.99
C VAL A 28 20.40 45.32 10.09
N SER A 29 21.61 44.85 9.77
CA SER A 29 22.74 44.69 10.70
C SER A 29 23.95 44.11 9.95
N ILE A 30 25.01 44.92 9.85
CA ILE A 30 26.42 44.52 9.65
C ILE A 30 26.81 44.09 8.21
N ALA A 31 27.50 44.99 7.49
CA ALA A 31 28.34 44.62 6.35
C ALA A 31 29.53 45.59 6.19
N ILE A 32 30.72 45.16 6.63
CA ILE A 32 31.99 45.49 5.97
C ILE A 32 32.85 44.21 5.95
N CYS A 33 33.38 43.89 4.77
CA CYS A 33 34.28 42.77 4.40
C CYS A 33 33.60 41.39 4.29
N SER A 34 33.92 40.49 3.36
CA SER A 34 34.70 40.49 2.11
C SER A 34 34.49 39.12 1.45
N GLY A 35 34.34 39.05 0.12
CA GLY A 35 34.48 37.81 -0.67
C GLY A 35 33.19 37.12 -1.13
N LYS A 36 32.57 37.64 -2.21
CA LYS A 36 31.54 36.91 -2.98
C LYS A 36 32.21 36.22 -4.17
N THR A 37 31.96 34.93 -4.34
CA THR A 37 32.26 34.20 -5.60
C THR A 37 31.04 34.30 -6.51
N TYR A 38 31.20 34.88 -7.69
CA TYR A 38 30.20 34.89 -8.76
C TYR A 38 30.81 34.21 -9.99
N GLU A 39 30.05 33.37 -10.66
CA GLU A 39 30.37 32.84 -11.99
C GLU A 39 29.36 33.43 -12.97
N CYS A 40 29.86 34.21 -13.91
CA CYS A 40 29.07 34.81 -14.98
C CYS A 40 29.73 34.43 -16.31
N ASP A 41 28.97 33.85 -17.22
CA ASP A 41 29.32 33.70 -18.64
C ASP A 41 28.67 34.83 -19.46
N GLU A 42 28.93 34.92 -20.77
CA GLU A 42 28.42 35.98 -21.67
C GLU A 42 26.88 36.10 -21.70
N SER A 43 26.13 35.08 -21.27
CA SER A 43 24.66 35.03 -21.31
C SER A 43 23.96 34.61 -20.01
N GLN A 44 24.70 34.18 -18.98
CA GLN A 44 24.14 33.64 -17.73
C GLN A 44 24.92 34.10 -16.50
N CYS A 45 24.21 34.51 -15.45
CA CYS A 45 24.80 34.86 -14.16
C CYS A 45 24.30 33.92 -13.07
N TYR A 46 25.22 33.23 -12.38
CA TYR A 46 24.93 32.40 -11.22
C TYR A 46 25.40 33.09 -9.94
N PHE A 47 24.47 33.28 -9.00
CA PHE A 47 24.76 33.77 -7.66
C PHE A 47 24.43 32.69 -6.63
N GLN A 48 25.45 32.23 -5.91
CA GLN A 48 25.30 31.40 -4.72
C GLN A 48 25.98 32.12 -3.56
N LEU A 49 25.18 32.58 -2.59
CA LEU A 49 25.73 33.11 -1.34
C LEU A 49 26.34 31.95 -0.56
N LYS A 50 27.66 31.98 -0.35
CA LYS A 50 28.33 31.08 0.60
C LYS A 50 27.83 31.40 2.02
N PRO A 51 27.73 30.40 2.91
CA PRO A 51 27.37 30.64 4.31
C PRO A 51 28.43 31.56 4.91
N MET A 52 28.07 32.79 5.29
CA MET A 52 28.89 33.59 6.19
C MET A 52 28.41 33.32 7.62
N GLU A 53 29.37 33.16 8.52
CA GLU A 53 29.18 32.95 9.95
C GLU A 53 28.49 34.17 10.61
N THR A 54 27.18 34.30 10.48
CA THR A 54 26.34 35.15 11.35
C THR A 54 24.89 34.66 11.36
N ASN A 55 24.26 34.76 12.54
CA ASN A 55 22.91 34.34 12.91
C ASN A 55 21.81 34.35 11.83
N GLU A 56 21.02 33.27 11.86
CA GLU A 56 19.61 33.07 11.47
C GLU A 56 19.05 33.71 10.17
N ASP A 57 18.45 32.83 9.35
CA ASP A 57 17.42 33.06 8.32
C ASP A 57 17.77 33.46 6.88
N VAL A 58 19.04 33.48 6.43
CA VAL A 58 19.36 33.91 5.04
C VAL A 58 20.33 32.98 4.32
N ASN A 59 19.93 31.73 4.11
CA ASN A 59 20.77 30.76 3.39
C ASN A 59 20.03 30.15 2.19
N SER A 60 20.69 30.25 1.03
CA SER A 60 20.32 29.81 -0.34
C SER A 60 19.20 30.57 -1.06
N MET A 61 19.49 31.80 -1.51
CA MET A 61 18.88 32.32 -2.75
C MET A 61 19.65 31.76 -3.94
N LYS A 62 18.96 31.03 -4.82
CA LYS A 62 19.45 30.64 -6.15
C LYS A 62 18.84 31.60 -7.16
N PHE A 63 19.69 32.27 -7.91
CA PHE A 63 19.26 33.30 -8.86
C PHE A 63 19.88 32.98 -10.21
N LEU A 64 19.05 32.59 -11.17
CA LEU A 64 19.46 32.38 -12.56
C LEU A 64 18.76 33.41 -13.45
N LEU A 65 19.56 34.23 -14.12
CA LEU A 65 19.14 35.14 -15.17
C LEU A 65 19.75 34.69 -16.50
N THR A 66 18.89 34.53 -17.50
CA THR A 66 19.30 34.31 -18.88
C THR A 66 18.80 35.47 -19.73
N TYR A 67 19.72 36.12 -20.46
CA TYR A 67 19.40 37.19 -21.41
C TYR A 67 19.56 36.67 -22.84
N GLU A 68 18.49 36.69 -23.62
CA GLU A 68 18.54 36.44 -25.07
C GLU A 68 18.01 37.66 -25.81
N ALA A 69 18.91 38.47 -26.40
CA ALA A 69 18.71 39.63 -27.29
C ALA A 69 17.60 40.69 -26.96
N ASP A 70 16.40 40.30 -26.53
CA ASP A 70 15.30 41.13 -26.02
C ASP A 70 14.43 40.51 -24.91
N SER A 71 14.67 39.27 -24.47
CA SER A 71 13.91 38.57 -23.41
C SER A 71 14.68 38.40 -22.10
N VAL A 72 13.96 38.38 -20.97
CA VAL A 72 14.52 38.07 -19.64
C VAL A 72 13.75 36.91 -19.01
N VAL A 73 14.49 35.84 -18.67
CA VAL A 73 13.99 34.71 -17.87
C VAL A 73 14.57 34.82 -16.47
N VAL A 74 13.69 34.79 -15.47
CA VAL A 74 14.04 34.82 -14.05
C VAL A 74 13.64 33.49 -13.42
N ASP A 75 14.62 32.75 -12.90
CA ASP A 75 14.39 31.52 -12.16
C ASP A 75 14.93 31.67 -10.73
N LEU A 76 13.99 31.61 -9.80
CA LEU A 76 14.12 31.69 -8.34
C LEU A 76 13.68 30.38 -7.68
N SER A 77 13.45 29.31 -8.43
CA SER A 77 12.96 28.05 -7.89
C SER A 77 13.87 27.49 -6.78
N ASP A 78 13.25 26.79 -5.83
CA ASP A 78 13.92 26.20 -4.66
C ASP A 78 14.70 27.22 -3.80
N SER A 79 14.31 28.50 -3.82
CA SER A 79 14.93 29.57 -3.01
C SER A 79 14.04 29.99 -1.85
N VAL A 80 14.59 30.43 -0.72
CA VAL A 80 13.74 30.93 0.38
C VAL A 80 13.34 32.39 0.15
N LEU A 81 12.09 32.63 -0.28
CA LEU A 81 11.53 33.94 -0.61
C LEU A 81 10.12 34.11 -0.03
N PRO A 82 9.92 34.96 1.00
CA PRO A 82 8.59 35.13 1.61
C PRO A 82 7.60 35.92 0.74
N THR A 83 8.09 36.77 -0.18
CA THR A 83 7.27 37.56 -1.14
C THR A 83 8.02 37.80 -2.46
N ILE A 84 7.26 38.05 -3.54
CA ILE A 84 7.80 38.59 -4.79
C ILE A 84 7.94 40.12 -4.64
N PRO A 85 9.13 40.71 -4.82
CA PRO A 85 9.30 42.16 -4.74
C PRO A 85 8.51 42.89 -5.83
N THR A 86 7.74 43.92 -5.47
CA THR A 86 6.95 44.72 -6.43
C THR A 86 7.81 45.47 -7.45
N SER A 87 9.08 45.76 -7.14
CA SER A 87 10.01 46.43 -8.05
C SER A 87 10.64 45.50 -9.10
N LEU A 88 10.49 44.17 -8.98
CA LEU A 88 11.18 43.17 -9.79
C LEU A 88 11.07 43.44 -11.30
N PHE A 89 9.89 43.80 -11.78
CA PHE A 89 9.66 44.06 -13.20
C PHE A 89 10.30 45.38 -13.66
N VAL A 90 10.11 46.47 -12.91
CA VAL A 90 10.67 47.80 -13.22
C VAL A 90 12.18 47.76 -13.27
N ASP A 91 12.78 47.10 -12.29
CA ASP A 91 14.22 46.93 -12.14
C ASP A 91 14.85 46.18 -13.33
N ASN A 92 14.07 45.33 -14.01
CA ASN A 92 14.49 44.58 -15.20
C ASN A 92 13.92 45.17 -16.50
N GLY A 93 13.60 46.48 -16.50
CA GLY A 93 13.15 47.21 -17.68
C GLY A 93 11.82 46.72 -18.25
N ASN A 94 10.99 46.06 -17.41
CA ASN A 94 9.72 45.43 -17.77
C ASN A 94 9.83 44.37 -18.89
N LYS A 95 10.99 43.71 -19.01
CA LYS A 95 11.28 42.69 -20.04
C LYS A 95 11.22 41.22 -19.55
N ILE A 96 10.73 40.98 -18.33
CA ILE A 96 10.62 39.61 -17.78
C ILE A 96 9.51 38.86 -18.51
N GLU A 97 9.88 37.87 -19.32
CA GLU A 97 8.96 37.01 -20.06
C GLU A 97 8.59 35.75 -19.27
N LYS A 98 9.52 35.22 -18.47
CA LYS A 98 9.27 34.04 -17.66
C LYS A 98 9.77 34.28 -16.24
N LEU A 99 8.89 33.98 -15.28
CA LEU A 99 9.19 34.06 -13.86
C LEU A 99 8.87 32.73 -13.19
N ASP A 100 9.89 32.02 -12.74
CA ASP A 100 9.75 30.83 -11.89
C ASP A 100 10.15 31.15 -10.46
N VAL A 101 9.22 31.00 -9.52
CA VAL A 101 9.40 31.16 -8.08
C VAL A 101 8.80 29.95 -7.35
N SER A 102 8.89 28.77 -7.97
CA SER A 102 8.34 27.55 -7.39
C SER A 102 9.16 27.02 -6.21
N ALA A 103 8.52 26.27 -5.31
CA ALA A 103 9.17 25.66 -4.13
C ALA A 103 9.94 26.68 -3.27
N SER A 104 9.43 27.91 -3.17
CA SER A 104 10.19 29.04 -2.62
C SER A 104 9.68 29.59 -1.28
N SER A 105 8.74 28.89 -0.63
CA SER A 105 8.11 29.31 0.63
C SER A 105 7.38 30.66 0.57
N LEU A 106 6.89 31.08 -0.61
CA LEU A 106 6.08 32.30 -0.75
C LEU A 106 4.79 32.20 0.06
N LEU A 107 4.56 33.15 0.96
CA LEU A 107 3.36 33.18 1.82
C LEU A 107 2.16 33.86 1.15
N ALA A 108 2.42 34.90 0.35
CA ALA A 108 1.38 35.67 -0.33
C ALA A 108 1.94 36.38 -1.56
N ILE A 109 1.05 36.84 -2.44
CA ILE A 109 1.37 37.73 -3.56
C ILE A 109 0.56 39.01 -3.39
N GLN A 110 1.24 40.16 -3.34
CA GLN A 110 0.55 41.44 -3.19
C GLN A 110 -0.28 41.76 -4.46
N PRO A 111 -1.44 42.44 -4.32
CA PRO A 111 -2.32 42.72 -5.46
C PRO A 111 -1.65 43.48 -6.62
N ASP A 112 -0.64 44.30 -6.33
CA ASP A 112 0.08 45.14 -7.29
C ASP A 112 1.41 44.54 -7.78
N THR A 113 1.79 43.33 -7.35
CA THR A 113 3.06 42.68 -7.72
C THR A 113 3.29 42.64 -9.24
N PHE A 114 2.23 42.41 -10.03
CA PHE A 114 2.33 42.27 -11.49
C PHE A 114 1.88 43.52 -12.26
N ALA A 115 1.74 44.68 -11.60
CA ALA A 115 1.27 45.91 -12.24
C ALA A 115 2.16 46.40 -13.40
N GLN A 116 3.42 45.96 -13.44
CA GLN A 116 4.42 46.33 -14.46
C GLN A 116 4.90 45.12 -15.31
N ALA A 117 4.22 43.97 -15.20
CA ALA A 117 4.63 42.72 -15.84
C ALA A 117 4.17 42.59 -17.31
N TYR A 118 4.36 43.65 -18.12
CA TYR A 118 3.81 43.75 -19.48
C TYR A 118 4.34 42.69 -20.46
N ALA A 119 5.59 42.23 -20.26
CA ALA A 119 6.21 41.22 -21.11
C ALA A 119 5.98 39.77 -20.61
N LEU A 120 5.37 39.58 -19.44
CA LEU A 120 5.32 38.27 -18.78
C LEU A 120 4.40 37.31 -19.54
N GLU A 121 4.96 36.18 -19.97
CA GLU A 121 4.28 35.10 -20.70
C GLU A 121 4.03 33.87 -19.81
N ILE A 122 5.00 33.52 -18.95
CA ILE A 122 4.91 32.33 -18.08
C ILE A 122 5.19 32.70 -16.64
N LEU A 123 4.23 32.39 -15.76
CA LEU A 123 4.38 32.49 -14.31
C LEU A 123 4.32 31.11 -13.66
N ASN A 124 5.35 30.73 -12.91
CA ASN A 124 5.36 29.53 -12.09
C ASN A 124 5.56 29.88 -10.62
N VAL A 125 4.53 29.64 -9.80
CA VAL A 125 4.52 29.86 -8.34
C VAL A 125 4.07 28.60 -7.59
N LYS A 126 4.29 27.42 -8.18
CA LYS A 126 3.93 26.13 -7.57
C LYS A 126 4.66 25.85 -6.26
N LYS A 127 4.10 24.96 -5.43
CA LYS A 127 4.76 24.45 -4.21
C LYS A 127 5.15 25.56 -3.23
N ASN A 128 4.27 26.54 -3.08
CA ASN A 128 4.44 27.62 -2.11
C ASN A 128 3.33 27.55 -1.06
N LEU A 129 3.18 28.60 -0.25
CA LEU A 129 2.23 28.68 0.86
C LEU A 129 1.14 29.73 0.62
N ILE A 130 0.91 30.11 -0.64
CA ILE A 130 -0.04 31.17 -1.03
C ILE A 130 -1.47 30.74 -0.64
N SER A 131 -2.19 31.58 0.11
CA SER A 131 -3.54 31.27 0.58
C SER A 131 -4.68 31.97 -0.17
N GLU A 132 -4.40 33.04 -0.90
CA GLU A 132 -5.41 33.87 -1.58
C GLU A 132 -4.91 34.44 -2.91
N LEU A 133 -5.83 34.65 -3.85
CA LEU A 133 -5.61 35.39 -5.10
C LEU A 133 -6.63 36.53 -5.22
N HIS A 134 -6.15 37.73 -5.51
CA HIS A 134 -6.96 38.95 -5.49
C HIS A 134 -7.55 39.30 -6.87
N ASN A 135 -8.59 40.15 -6.88
CA ASN A 135 -9.17 40.68 -8.11
C ASN A 135 -8.14 41.52 -8.89
N HIS A 136 -8.15 41.40 -10.22
CA HIS A 136 -7.34 42.20 -11.15
C HIS A 136 -5.82 42.15 -10.94
N MET A 137 -5.28 41.23 -10.14
CA MET A 137 -3.85 41.18 -9.82
C MET A 137 -2.95 40.96 -11.04
N PHE A 138 -3.49 40.40 -12.12
CA PHE A 138 -2.78 40.17 -13.40
C PHE A 138 -3.22 41.12 -14.52
N ALA A 139 -4.01 42.16 -14.25
CA ALA A 139 -4.68 42.95 -15.28
C ALA A 139 -3.75 43.57 -16.34
N ASN A 140 -2.49 43.84 -15.98
CA ASN A 140 -1.48 44.42 -16.87
C ASN A 140 -0.53 43.39 -17.50
N ALA A 141 -0.58 42.13 -17.08
CA ALA A 141 0.25 41.03 -17.60
C ALA A 141 -0.42 40.36 -18.82
N THR A 142 -0.79 41.16 -19.82
CA THR A 142 -1.68 40.74 -20.93
C THR A 142 -1.07 39.70 -21.87
N ASN A 143 0.25 39.49 -21.81
CA ASN A 143 0.97 38.50 -22.62
C ASN A 143 1.03 37.11 -21.96
N LEU A 144 0.47 36.92 -20.76
CA LEU A 144 0.48 35.63 -20.07
C LEU A 144 -0.21 34.56 -20.91
N THR A 145 0.54 33.50 -21.21
CA THR A 145 0.08 32.27 -21.88
C THR A 145 -0.03 31.11 -20.89
N ALA A 146 0.73 31.12 -19.79
CA ALA A 146 0.65 30.08 -18.77
C ALA A 146 0.81 30.60 -17.33
N ILE A 147 -0.08 30.16 -16.44
CA ILE A 147 0.01 30.38 -15.00
C ILE A 147 -0.01 29.02 -14.29
N LYS A 148 1.07 28.72 -13.57
CA LYS A 148 1.24 27.51 -12.78
C LYS A 148 1.21 27.84 -11.29
N CYS A 149 0.09 27.55 -10.63
CA CYS A 149 -0.16 27.92 -9.24
C CYS A 149 -0.55 26.71 -8.35
N GLY A 150 -0.27 25.50 -8.82
CA GLY A 150 -0.61 24.27 -8.10
C GLY A 150 0.26 23.98 -6.85
N SER A 151 -0.24 23.12 -5.96
CA SER A 151 0.42 22.78 -4.68
C SER A 151 0.66 24.01 -3.79
N ASN A 152 -0.38 24.81 -3.58
CA ASN A 152 -0.38 25.96 -2.67
C ASN A 152 -1.44 25.76 -1.58
N LYS A 153 -1.76 26.81 -0.80
CA LYS A 153 -2.80 26.81 0.23
C LYS A 153 -4.04 27.61 -0.18
N ILE A 154 -4.25 27.83 -1.49
CA ILE A 154 -5.25 28.79 -1.99
C ILE A 154 -6.64 28.31 -1.63
N LYS A 155 -7.35 29.11 -0.84
CA LYS A 155 -8.75 28.87 -0.45
C LYS A 155 -9.70 29.91 -1.04
N ASP A 156 -9.24 31.15 -1.15
CA ASP A 156 -10.03 32.31 -1.55
C ASP A 156 -9.50 32.85 -2.90
N ILE A 157 -10.38 32.99 -3.89
CA ILE A 157 -10.04 33.52 -5.21
C ILE A 157 -11.05 34.60 -5.57
N GLY A 158 -10.56 35.78 -5.96
CA GLY A 158 -11.38 36.89 -6.41
C GLY A 158 -12.13 36.60 -7.72
N GLU A 159 -13.36 37.11 -7.81
CA GLU A 159 -14.23 36.96 -9.00
C GLU A 159 -13.60 37.45 -10.32
N PHE A 160 -12.69 38.43 -10.26
CA PHE A 160 -12.03 39.03 -11.43
C PHE A 160 -10.52 38.83 -11.43
N THR A 161 -10.02 37.77 -10.78
CA THR A 161 -8.58 37.51 -10.64
C THR A 161 -7.85 37.44 -11.99
N PHE A 162 -8.40 36.69 -12.96
CA PHE A 162 -7.78 36.47 -14.27
C PHE A 162 -8.31 37.39 -15.39
N GLN A 163 -9.05 38.44 -15.03
CA GLN A 163 -9.64 39.34 -16.03
C GLN A 163 -8.54 40.05 -16.85
N GLY A 164 -8.70 40.04 -18.17
CA GLY A 164 -7.78 40.70 -19.11
C GLY A 164 -6.76 39.76 -19.76
N LEU A 165 -6.66 38.51 -19.31
CA LEU A 165 -5.69 37.52 -19.80
C LEU A 165 -6.20 36.77 -21.05
N ALA A 166 -6.53 37.50 -22.11
CA ALA A 166 -7.14 36.92 -23.33
C ALA A 166 -6.23 35.94 -24.10
N LEU A 167 -4.93 35.94 -23.83
CA LEU A 167 -3.92 35.05 -24.44
C LEU A 167 -3.58 33.83 -23.56
N LEU A 168 -4.18 33.68 -22.38
CA LEU A 168 -3.87 32.58 -21.47
C LEU A 168 -4.32 31.25 -22.08
N GLU A 169 -3.41 30.31 -22.23
CA GLU A 169 -3.62 28.98 -22.81
C GLU A 169 -3.66 27.87 -21.74
N ASN A 170 -2.88 28.01 -20.66
CA ASN A 170 -2.77 27.02 -19.59
C ASN A 170 -2.92 27.66 -18.21
N LEU A 171 -3.89 27.20 -17.45
CA LEU A 171 -4.11 27.60 -16.07
C LEU A 171 -4.14 26.38 -15.15
N GLU A 172 -3.18 26.33 -14.22
CA GLU A 172 -3.08 25.27 -13.24
C GLU A 172 -3.28 25.79 -11.82
N LEU A 173 -4.36 25.33 -11.19
CA LEU A 173 -4.79 25.62 -9.82
C LEU A 173 -4.89 24.34 -8.96
N SER A 174 -4.26 23.24 -9.41
CA SER A 174 -4.34 21.92 -8.78
C SER A 174 -3.75 21.86 -7.37
N ASN A 175 -4.16 20.91 -6.53
CA ASN A 175 -3.60 20.70 -5.18
C ASN A 175 -3.64 22.00 -4.34
N ASN A 176 -4.83 22.55 -4.18
CA ASN A 176 -5.11 23.74 -3.38
C ASN A 176 -6.28 23.45 -2.41
N LYS A 177 -6.83 24.48 -1.77
CA LYS A 177 -7.97 24.38 -0.83
C LYS A 177 -9.22 25.09 -1.36
N ILE A 178 -9.35 25.23 -2.68
CA ILE A 178 -10.42 26.01 -3.32
C ILE A 178 -11.75 25.28 -3.12
N LYS A 179 -12.72 25.95 -2.50
CA LYS A 179 -14.07 25.42 -2.28
C LYS A 179 -15.09 25.94 -3.29
N ASN A 180 -15.02 27.23 -3.61
CA ASN A 180 -15.98 27.92 -4.46
C ASN A 180 -15.25 28.54 -5.66
N LEU A 181 -15.82 28.40 -6.85
CA LEU A 181 -15.36 29.08 -8.06
C LEU A 181 -16.38 30.18 -8.41
N PRO A 182 -16.04 31.47 -8.24
CA PRO A 182 -16.95 32.56 -8.58
C PRO A 182 -17.34 32.51 -10.06
N ARG A 183 -18.60 32.83 -10.37
CA ARG A 183 -19.18 32.72 -11.72
C ARG A 183 -18.35 33.39 -12.83
N LYS A 184 -17.70 34.53 -12.57
CA LYS A 184 -16.91 35.27 -13.57
C LYS A 184 -15.40 35.03 -13.51
N LEU A 185 -14.95 34.05 -12.74
CA LEU A 185 -13.52 33.80 -12.51
C LEU A 185 -12.73 33.63 -13.82
N PHE A 186 -13.32 32.97 -14.81
CA PHE A 186 -12.70 32.66 -16.10
C PHE A 186 -13.24 33.53 -17.26
N ALA A 187 -13.97 34.61 -16.96
CA ALA A 187 -14.57 35.45 -17.98
C ALA A 187 -13.51 36.08 -18.90
N GLY A 188 -13.69 35.95 -20.22
CA GLY A 188 -12.80 36.51 -21.24
C GLY A 188 -11.51 35.73 -21.55
N LEU A 189 -11.27 34.55 -20.96
CA LEU A 189 -10.08 33.71 -21.23
C LEU A 189 -10.21 32.92 -22.55
N ARG A 190 -10.30 33.64 -23.67
CA ARG A 190 -10.71 33.09 -24.97
C ARG A 190 -9.77 32.05 -25.59
N ARG A 191 -8.51 32.03 -25.17
CA ARG A 191 -7.46 31.09 -25.64
C ARG A 191 -7.20 29.93 -24.69
N LEU A 192 -7.89 29.86 -23.55
CA LEU A 192 -7.60 28.86 -22.54
C LEU A 192 -7.91 27.47 -23.09
N SER A 193 -6.88 26.64 -23.18
CA SER A 193 -6.97 25.29 -23.73
C SER A 193 -6.89 24.22 -22.65
N VAL A 194 -6.12 24.44 -21.59
CA VAL A 194 -5.94 23.49 -20.49
C VAL A 194 -6.26 24.17 -19.16
N LEU A 195 -7.23 23.61 -18.43
CA LEU A 195 -7.61 24.05 -17.09
C LEU A 195 -7.52 22.88 -16.09
N GLN A 196 -6.64 23.05 -15.10
CA GLN A 196 -6.34 22.02 -14.10
C GLN A 196 -6.78 22.49 -12.70
N LEU A 197 -7.81 21.85 -12.16
CA LEU A 197 -8.45 22.17 -10.88
C LEU A 197 -8.49 20.96 -9.92
N GLN A 198 -7.78 19.88 -10.24
CA GLN A 198 -7.79 18.66 -9.46
C GLN A 198 -7.20 18.81 -8.06
N HIS A 199 -7.60 17.93 -7.12
CA HIS A 199 -7.16 17.97 -5.72
C HIS A 199 -7.46 19.32 -5.05
N ASN A 200 -8.71 19.77 -5.19
CA ASN A 200 -9.26 20.91 -4.46
C ASN A 200 -10.44 20.45 -3.58
N ARG A 201 -11.29 21.38 -3.15
CA ARG A 201 -12.48 21.11 -2.32
C ARG A 201 -13.75 21.62 -2.98
N ILE A 202 -13.78 21.65 -4.32
CA ILE A 202 -14.90 22.20 -5.10
C ILE A 202 -16.14 21.34 -4.88
N VAL A 203 -17.23 21.94 -4.43
CA VAL A 203 -18.49 21.22 -4.11
C VAL A 203 -19.52 21.32 -5.24
N GLU A 204 -19.51 22.43 -5.97
CA GLU A 204 -20.46 22.70 -7.05
C GLU A 204 -19.82 23.51 -8.18
N LEU A 205 -20.41 23.42 -9.37
CA LEU A 205 -20.07 24.22 -10.53
C LEU A 205 -21.23 25.16 -10.82
N GLU A 206 -20.99 26.46 -10.70
CA GLU A 206 -21.97 27.49 -11.04
C GLU A 206 -22.39 27.40 -12.52
N GLU A 207 -23.65 27.70 -12.81
CA GLU A 207 -24.11 27.77 -14.19
C GLU A 207 -23.34 28.84 -14.96
N THR A 208 -22.97 28.52 -16.21
CA THR A 208 -22.23 29.42 -17.11
C THR A 208 -20.82 29.79 -16.64
N LEU A 209 -20.22 29.06 -15.69
CA LEU A 209 -18.85 29.29 -15.21
C LEU A 209 -17.78 29.26 -16.33
N PHE A 210 -18.01 28.43 -17.36
CA PHE A 210 -17.10 28.24 -18.49
C PHE A 210 -17.61 28.86 -19.80
N GLU A 211 -18.58 29.77 -19.73
CA GLU A 211 -19.29 30.31 -20.92
C GLU A 211 -18.34 30.97 -21.94
N ASP A 212 -17.26 31.60 -21.46
CA ASP A 212 -16.27 32.34 -22.26
C ASP A 212 -15.00 31.52 -22.61
N LEU A 213 -15.07 30.18 -22.58
CA LEU A 213 -13.92 29.28 -22.84
C LEU A 213 -14.06 28.45 -24.13
N PRO A 214 -14.15 29.08 -25.32
CA PRO A 214 -14.46 28.39 -26.57
C PRO A 214 -13.35 27.45 -27.08
N GLU A 215 -12.10 27.65 -26.65
CA GLU A 215 -10.92 26.86 -27.06
C GLU A 215 -10.49 25.81 -26.01
N LEU A 216 -11.23 25.67 -24.90
CA LEU A 216 -10.90 24.71 -23.84
C LEU A 216 -10.96 23.28 -24.39
N SER A 217 -9.84 22.56 -24.31
CA SER A 217 -9.68 21.20 -24.81
C SER A 217 -9.55 20.17 -23.67
N GLU A 218 -8.94 20.54 -22.54
CA GLU A 218 -8.77 19.67 -21.38
C GLU A 218 -9.23 20.38 -20.09
N LEU A 219 -10.12 19.70 -19.36
CA LEU A 219 -10.61 20.12 -18.06
C LEU A 219 -10.45 18.98 -17.06
N ASP A 220 -9.62 19.21 -16.05
CA ASP A 220 -9.42 18.28 -14.94
C ASP A 220 -10.02 18.82 -13.64
N LEU A 221 -11.09 18.18 -13.19
CA LEU A 221 -11.83 18.45 -11.96
C LEU A 221 -11.74 17.27 -10.98
N SER A 222 -10.80 16.34 -11.18
CA SER A 222 -10.69 15.14 -10.37
C SER A 222 -10.31 15.41 -8.91
N SER A 223 -10.63 14.49 -8.00
CA SER A 223 -10.31 14.62 -6.57
C SER A 223 -10.82 15.94 -5.98
N ASN A 224 -12.10 16.23 -6.21
CA ASN A 224 -12.84 17.34 -5.61
C ASN A 224 -14.02 16.76 -4.81
N SER A 225 -15.00 17.57 -4.46
CA SER A 225 -16.20 17.17 -3.71
C SER A 225 -17.48 17.47 -4.46
N ILE A 226 -17.44 17.44 -5.81
CA ILE A 226 -18.59 17.79 -6.64
C ILE A 226 -19.70 16.75 -6.44
N GLU A 227 -20.89 17.18 -6.07
CA GLU A 227 -22.01 16.28 -5.75
C GLU A 227 -22.98 16.06 -6.92
N LYS A 228 -23.14 17.07 -7.79
CA LYS A 228 -24.12 17.05 -8.90
C LYS A 228 -23.58 17.80 -10.11
N LEU A 229 -24.02 17.40 -11.30
CA LEU A 229 -23.78 18.14 -12.54
C LEU A 229 -25.12 18.58 -13.14
N SER A 230 -25.28 19.90 -13.30
CA SER A 230 -26.46 20.51 -13.90
C SER A 230 -26.30 20.66 -15.42
N LYS A 231 -27.43 20.82 -16.13
CA LYS A 231 -27.44 21.07 -17.58
C LYS A 231 -26.60 22.28 -18.04
N GLY A 232 -26.36 23.24 -17.12
CA GLY A 232 -25.64 24.49 -17.37
C GLY A 232 -24.14 24.43 -17.07
N ALA A 233 -23.64 23.32 -16.50
CA ALA A 233 -22.29 23.23 -15.94
C ALA A 233 -21.17 23.43 -16.97
N PHE A 234 -21.36 22.97 -18.21
CA PHE A 234 -20.33 23.00 -19.26
C PHE A 234 -20.73 23.82 -20.50
N VAL A 235 -21.69 24.74 -20.35
CA VAL A 235 -22.06 25.67 -21.42
C VAL A 235 -20.84 26.53 -21.79
N GLY A 236 -20.57 26.69 -23.09
CA GLY A 236 -19.45 27.49 -23.60
C GLY A 236 -18.17 26.72 -23.97
N THR A 237 -18.14 25.39 -23.81
CA THR A 237 -16.93 24.56 -24.05
C THR A 237 -17.04 23.58 -25.24
N PRO A 238 -17.36 24.04 -26.47
CA PRO A 238 -17.63 23.16 -27.61
C PRO A 238 -16.42 22.36 -28.10
N GLN A 239 -15.19 22.80 -27.79
CA GLN A 239 -13.94 22.15 -28.19
C GLN A 239 -13.37 21.19 -27.14
N LEU A 240 -14.07 20.98 -26.01
CA LEU A 240 -13.56 20.13 -24.94
C LEU A 240 -13.40 18.70 -25.44
N GLU A 241 -12.17 18.19 -25.42
CA GLU A 241 -11.81 16.84 -25.86
C GLU A 241 -11.67 15.87 -24.68
N LYS A 242 -11.24 16.36 -23.52
CA LYS A 242 -11.00 15.56 -22.32
C LYS A 242 -11.62 16.20 -21.08
N LEU A 243 -12.49 15.45 -20.42
CA LEU A 243 -13.12 15.83 -19.15
C LEU A 243 -12.85 14.77 -18.10
N VAL A 244 -12.15 15.16 -17.03
CA VAL A 244 -11.82 14.27 -15.90
C VAL A 244 -12.59 14.71 -14.67
N LEU A 245 -13.48 13.85 -14.19
CA LEU A 245 -14.33 14.05 -13.00
C LEU A 245 -14.12 12.93 -11.97
N GLN A 246 -13.04 12.17 -12.11
CA GLN A 246 -12.65 11.07 -11.24
C GLN A 246 -12.64 11.50 -9.77
N ASN A 247 -13.03 10.61 -8.85
CA ASN A 247 -12.87 10.81 -7.40
C ASN A 247 -13.58 12.10 -6.93
N ASN A 248 -14.86 12.18 -7.23
CA ASN A 248 -15.78 13.20 -6.73
C ASN A 248 -16.92 12.51 -5.97
N ARG A 249 -17.99 13.23 -5.63
CA ARG A 249 -19.17 12.71 -4.94
C ARG A 249 -20.40 12.74 -5.84
N ILE A 250 -20.21 12.66 -7.15
CA ILE A 250 -21.29 12.90 -8.12
C ILE A 250 -22.30 11.76 -8.00
N SER A 251 -23.49 12.09 -7.51
CA SER A 251 -24.59 11.12 -7.39
C SER A 251 -25.62 11.25 -8.52
N THR A 252 -25.72 12.43 -9.14
CA THR A 252 -26.72 12.73 -10.18
C THR A 252 -26.15 13.63 -11.27
N ILE A 253 -26.46 13.29 -12.53
CA ILE A 253 -26.16 14.09 -13.72
C ILE A 253 -27.48 14.41 -14.42
N GLU A 254 -27.79 15.69 -14.63
CA GLU A 254 -29.01 16.08 -15.33
C GLU A 254 -28.98 15.70 -16.82
N PRO A 255 -30.15 15.49 -17.46
CA PRO A 255 -30.25 15.41 -18.91
C PRO A 255 -29.59 16.63 -19.59
N ASP A 256 -29.00 16.42 -20.77
CA ASP A 256 -28.33 17.47 -21.57
C ASP A 256 -27.10 18.15 -20.96
N THR A 257 -26.60 17.71 -19.80
CA THR A 257 -25.34 18.21 -19.18
C THR A 257 -24.16 18.21 -20.15
N PHE A 258 -24.08 17.24 -21.06
CA PHE A 258 -23.00 17.14 -22.06
C PHE A 258 -23.42 17.61 -23.47
N SER A 259 -24.53 18.34 -23.60
CA SER A 259 -25.06 18.77 -24.90
C SER A 259 -24.13 19.71 -25.69
N SER A 260 -23.29 20.50 -24.99
CA SER A 260 -22.28 21.37 -25.58
C SER A 260 -21.00 20.63 -26.00
N LEU A 261 -20.71 19.45 -25.43
CA LEU A 261 -19.43 18.75 -25.51
C LEU A 261 -19.27 17.91 -26.79
N ARG A 262 -19.41 18.54 -27.97
CA ARG A 262 -19.44 17.86 -29.27
C ARG A 262 -18.11 17.24 -29.69
N SER A 263 -16.99 17.83 -29.25
CA SER A 263 -15.63 17.34 -29.51
C SER A 263 -15.10 16.36 -28.46
N LEU A 264 -15.90 16.00 -27.44
CA LEU A 264 -15.45 15.17 -26.33
C LEU A 264 -15.03 13.79 -26.79
N LYS A 265 -13.77 13.44 -26.53
CA LYS A 265 -13.14 12.15 -26.86
C LYS A 265 -12.95 11.27 -25.62
N ALA A 266 -12.65 11.86 -24.47
CA ALA A 266 -12.40 11.12 -23.23
C ALA A 266 -13.21 11.69 -22.06
N LEU A 267 -13.96 10.82 -21.39
CA LEU A 267 -14.71 11.14 -20.17
C LEU A 267 -14.39 10.14 -19.07
N ASP A 268 -13.94 10.66 -17.92
CA ASP A 268 -13.69 9.87 -16.73
C ASP A 268 -14.62 10.25 -15.58
N LEU A 269 -15.55 9.36 -15.24
CA LEU A 269 -16.50 9.45 -14.12
C LEU A 269 -16.15 8.44 -13.01
N THR A 270 -14.95 7.88 -13.02
CA THR A 270 -14.50 6.85 -12.07
C THR A 270 -14.55 7.33 -10.63
N GLN A 271 -14.84 6.46 -9.65
CA GLN A 271 -14.88 6.82 -8.23
C GLN A 271 -15.84 7.98 -7.96
N ASN A 272 -17.12 7.77 -8.28
CA ASN A 272 -18.21 8.66 -7.93
C ASN A 272 -19.34 7.85 -7.28
N SER A 273 -20.50 8.45 -7.04
CA SER A 273 -21.64 7.80 -6.40
C SER A 273 -22.81 7.58 -7.37
N LEU A 274 -22.52 7.39 -8.65
CA LEU A 274 -23.54 7.24 -9.69
C LEU A 274 -24.25 5.90 -9.58
N LYS A 275 -25.59 5.92 -9.64
CA LYS A 275 -26.43 4.72 -9.63
C LYS A 275 -27.06 4.44 -11.01
N ASP A 276 -27.30 5.50 -11.77
CA ASP A 276 -27.90 5.51 -13.09
C ASP A 276 -27.40 6.71 -13.92
N LEU A 277 -27.71 6.70 -15.22
CA LEU A 277 -27.43 7.81 -16.14
C LEU A 277 -28.68 8.07 -17.00
N PRO A 278 -29.00 9.35 -17.30
CA PRO A 278 -30.06 9.68 -18.24
C PRO A 278 -29.81 9.07 -19.63
N ASN A 279 -30.86 8.59 -20.30
CA ASN A 279 -30.74 7.92 -21.61
C ASN A 279 -30.21 8.85 -22.70
N GLU A 280 -30.54 10.14 -22.60
CA GLU A 280 -30.20 11.18 -23.56
C GLU A 280 -28.82 11.80 -23.31
N LEU A 281 -28.13 11.43 -22.23
CA LEU A 281 -26.91 12.09 -21.75
C LEU A 281 -25.82 12.21 -22.83
N PHE A 282 -25.66 11.16 -23.65
CA PHE A 282 -24.63 11.08 -24.69
C PHE A 282 -25.14 11.35 -26.11
N TYR A 283 -26.32 11.97 -26.28
CA TYR A 283 -26.89 12.20 -27.60
C TYR A 283 -26.01 13.09 -28.50
N HIS A 284 -25.30 14.06 -27.93
CA HIS A 284 -24.48 15.03 -28.66
C HIS A 284 -22.97 14.74 -28.61
N THR A 285 -22.49 13.89 -27.70
CA THR A 285 -21.08 13.50 -27.53
C THR A 285 -20.67 12.40 -28.53
N THR A 286 -20.90 12.66 -29.81
CA THR A 286 -20.74 11.65 -30.89
C THR A 286 -19.28 11.31 -31.23
N SER A 287 -18.33 12.05 -30.66
CA SER A 287 -16.89 11.90 -30.84
C SER A 287 -16.22 11.06 -29.74
N LEU A 288 -16.99 10.54 -28.78
CA LEU A 288 -16.45 9.88 -27.58
C LEU A 288 -15.72 8.57 -27.95
N VAL A 289 -14.46 8.46 -27.54
CA VAL A 289 -13.55 7.34 -27.80
C VAL A 289 -13.31 6.53 -26.52
N GLU A 290 -13.17 7.19 -25.38
CA GLU A 290 -12.94 6.56 -24.08
C GLU A 290 -13.98 7.02 -23.05
N LEU A 291 -14.60 6.05 -22.39
CA LEU A 291 -15.54 6.27 -21.29
C LEU A 291 -15.18 5.37 -20.11
N ARG A 292 -14.83 6.00 -18.98
CA ARG A 292 -14.55 5.29 -17.73
C ARG A 292 -15.59 5.63 -16.68
N MET A 293 -16.15 4.59 -16.08
CA MET A 293 -17.23 4.67 -15.09
C MET A 293 -16.98 3.67 -13.94
N ASN A 294 -15.71 3.36 -13.68
CA ASN A 294 -15.32 2.38 -12.66
C ASN A 294 -15.67 2.88 -11.24
N ASN A 295 -15.79 1.98 -10.27
CA ASN A 295 -16.00 2.34 -8.86
C ASN A 295 -17.20 3.29 -8.68
N ASN A 296 -18.36 2.90 -9.22
CA ASN A 296 -19.64 3.56 -9.00
C ASN A 296 -20.62 2.53 -8.42
N SER A 297 -21.92 2.81 -8.46
CA SER A 297 -22.97 1.93 -7.93
C SER A 297 -23.97 1.49 -9.00
N PHE A 298 -23.55 1.37 -10.27
CA PHE A 298 -24.45 0.96 -11.35
C PHE A 298 -24.94 -0.47 -11.16
N VAL A 299 -26.26 -0.67 -11.11
CA VAL A 299 -26.89 -2.00 -11.05
C VAL A 299 -27.29 -2.50 -12.44
N SER A 300 -27.64 -1.57 -13.33
CA SER A 300 -27.95 -1.83 -14.75
C SER A 300 -27.66 -0.59 -15.59
N LEU A 301 -27.60 -0.74 -16.91
CA LEU A 301 -27.48 0.36 -17.87
C LEU A 301 -28.63 0.29 -18.87
N ASN A 302 -29.19 1.45 -19.23
CA ASN A 302 -30.27 1.50 -20.21
C ASN A 302 -29.77 1.10 -21.61
N GLN A 303 -30.54 0.26 -22.31
CA GLN A 303 -30.23 -0.22 -23.67
C GLN A 303 -29.98 0.89 -24.70
N GLY A 304 -30.52 2.11 -24.50
CA GLY A 304 -30.38 3.25 -25.39
C GLY A 304 -29.20 4.18 -25.08
N LEU A 305 -28.52 4.01 -23.94
CA LEU A 305 -27.54 4.96 -23.40
C LEU A 305 -26.41 5.30 -24.40
N PHE A 306 -25.92 4.30 -25.14
CA PHE A 306 -24.86 4.46 -26.13
C PHE A 306 -25.36 4.56 -27.57
N GLY A 307 -26.65 4.83 -27.77
CA GLY A 307 -27.32 4.77 -29.07
C GLY A 307 -26.65 5.59 -30.18
N ASN A 308 -26.06 6.75 -29.85
CA ASN A 308 -25.41 7.64 -30.83
C ASN A 308 -23.87 7.58 -30.82
N ILE A 309 -23.25 6.85 -29.89
CA ILE A 309 -21.79 6.77 -29.79
C ILE A 309 -21.27 5.67 -30.73
N ARG A 310 -20.66 6.05 -31.86
CA ARG A 310 -20.13 5.09 -32.86
C ARG A 310 -18.60 5.00 -32.88
N THR A 311 -17.96 5.89 -32.13
CA THR A 311 -16.51 6.09 -32.06
C THR A 311 -15.87 5.42 -30.86
N LEU A 312 -16.64 4.90 -29.89
CA LEU A 312 -16.12 4.38 -28.64
C LEU A 312 -15.20 3.19 -28.90
N GLU A 313 -13.97 3.28 -28.42
CA GLU A 313 -12.93 2.27 -28.51
C GLU A 313 -12.71 1.60 -27.14
N LYS A 314 -12.90 2.34 -26.04
CA LYS A 314 -12.66 1.85 -24.68
C LYS A 314 -13.81 2.18 -23.73
N LEU A 315 -14.33 1.15 -23.06
CA LEU A 315 -15.38 1.23 -22.05
C LEU A 315 -14.97 0.46 -20.79
N GLU A 316 -14.84 1.17 -19.69
CA GLU A 316 -14.51 0.58 -18.38
C GLU A 316 -15.65 0.80 -17.39
N LEU A 317 -16.12 -0.29 -16.79
CA LEU A 317 -17.27 -0.39 -15.89
C LEU A 317 -16.93 -1.25 -14.66
N ASP A 318 -15.65 -1.35 -14.32
CA ASP A 318 -15.15 -2.19 -13.25
C ASP A 318 -15.65 -1.71 -11.88
N ASN A 319 -15.78 -2.63 -10.91
CA ASN A 319 -16.17 -2.31 -9.54
C ASN A 319 -17.50 -1.55 -9.49
N ASN A 320 -18.53 -2.15 -10.08
CA ASN A 320 -19.90 -1.69 -10.01
C ASN A 320 -20.78 -2.86 -9.50
N ASN A 321 -22.09 -2.68 -9.50
CA ASN A 321 -23.05 -3.68 -9.06
C ASN A 321 -23.83 -4.29 -10.24
N LEU A 322 -23.26 -4.30 -11.45
CA LEU A 322 -23.97 -4.72 -12.66
C LEU A 322 -24.38 -6.19 -12.55
N GLN A 323 -25.69 -6.45 -12.65
CA GLN A 323 -26.23 -7.81 -12.55
C GLN A 323 -26.54 -8.42 -13.92
N TRP A 324 -26.83 -7.59 -14.92
CA TRP A 324 -27.14 -8.03 -16.28
C TRP A 324 -26.83 -6.92 -17.29
N LEU A 325 -26.67 -7.29 -18.56
CA LEU A 325 -26.43 -6.38 -19.68
C LEU A 325 -27.37 -6.70 -20.83
N ASP A 326 -28.07 -5.68 -21.34
CA ASP A 326 -28.90 -5.85 -22.52
C ASP A 326 -28.03 -5.99 -23.77
N ARG A 327 -28.39 -6.92 -24.67
CA ARG A 327 -27.71 -7.08 -25.97
C ARG A 327 -27.77 -5.80 -26.83
N ALA A 328 -28.85 -5.04 -26.74
CA ALA A 328 -29.04 -3.81 -27.51
C ALA A 328 -28.13 -2.66 -27.04
N LEU A 329 -27.63 -2.69 -25.80
CA LEU A 329 -26.70 -1.70 -25.23
C LEU A 329 -25.46 -1.50 -26.12
N PHE A 330 -24.94 -2.61 -26.67
CA PHE A 330 -23.70 -2.64 -27.45
C PHE A 330 -23.91 -2.53 -28.97
N LYS A 331 -25.17 -2.38 -29.44
CA LYS A 331 -25.54 -2.48 -30.87
C LYS A 331 -24.72 -1.60 -31.81
N ASN A 332 -24.33 -0.40 -31.35
CA ASN A 332 -23.62 0.60 -32.14
C ASN A 332 -22.11 0.73 -31.82
N LEU A 333 -21.61 0.03 -30.81
CA LEU A 333 -20.21 0.11 -30.34
C LEU A 333 -19.26 -0.76 -31.19
N ARG A 334 -19.25 -0.53 -32.51
CA ARG A 334 -18.51 -1.38 -33.46
C ARG A 334 -17.00 -1.17 -33.46
N LYS A 335 -16.52 -0.07 -32.90
CA LYS A 335 -15.09 0.24 -32.75
C LYS A 335 -14.52 -0.18 -31.39
N LEU A 336 -15.36 -0.68 -30.47
CA LEU A 336 -14.94 -1.02 -29.13
C LEU A 336 -13.90 -2.14 -29.18
N ASN A 337 -12.67 -1.82 -28.78
CA ASN A 337 -11.54 -2.75 -28.69
C ASN A 337 -11.33 -3.23 -27.25
N THR A 338 -11.69 -2.42 -26.25
CA THR A 338 -11.49 -2.74 -24.84
C THR A 338 -12.79 -2.62 -24.07
N LEU A 339 -13.22 -3.71 -23.45
CA LEU A 339 -14.36 -3.77 -22.54
C LEU A 339 -13.91 -4.39 -21.22
N SER A 340 -13.98 -3.60 -20.15
CA SER A 340 -13.71 -4.07 -18.79
C SER A 340 -14.98 -3.99 -17.95
N LEU A 341 -15.36 -5.13 -17.37
CA LEU A 341 -16.53 -5.32 -16.52
C LEU A 341 -16.14 -6.04 -15.22
N ALA A 342 -14.88 -5.97 -14.81
CA ALA A 342 -14.37 -6.72 -13.67
C ALA A 342 -15.02 -6.28 -12.36
N ASN A 343 -15.14 -7.20 -11.40
CA ASN A 343 -15.72 -6.92 -10.09
C ASN A 343 -17.14 -6.34 -10.18
N ASN A 344 -18.03 -7.12 -10.79
CA ASN A 344 -19.47 -6.86 -10.89
C ASN A 344 -20.23 -8.13 -10.46
N ASN A 345 -21.56 -8.17 -10.63
CA ASN A 345 -22.41 -9.28 -10.20
C ASN A 345 -23.08 -9.99 -11.39
N LEU A 346 -22.38 -10.11 -12.53
CA LEU A 346 -23.01 -10.55 -13.77
C LEU A 346 -23.47 -12.01 -13.76
N GLY A 347 -22.83 -12.90 -12.99
CA GLY A 347 -23.23 -14.28 -12.68
C GLY A 347 -23.61 -15.18 -13.86
N ASN A 348 -24.73 -14.88 -14.53
CA ASN A 348 -25.21 -15.50 -15.75
C ASN A 348 -25.05 -14.55 -16.95
N PHE A 349 -24.14 -14.90 -17.87
CA PHE A 349 -23.91 -14.14 -19.10
C PHE A 349 -24.64 -14.80 -20.27
N ALA A 350 -25.74 -14.20 -20.73
CA ALA A 350 -26.52 -14.79 -21.82
C ALA A 350 -25.72 -14.85 -23.15
N PRO A 351 -25.79 -15.97 -23.90
CA PRO A 351 -25.23 -16.05 -25.24
C PRO A 351 -25.75 -14.95 -26.16
N GLY A 352 -24.84 -14.34 -26.93
CA GLY A 352 -25.18 -13.30 -27.90
C GLY A 352 -25.18 -11.87 -27.37
N THR A 353 -25.06 -11.64 -26.05
CA THR A 353 -24.97 -10.29 -25.46
C THR A 353 -23.81 -9.48 -26.05
N LEU A 354 -22.68 -10.12 -26.34
CA LEU A 354 -21.47 -9.45 -26.88
C LEU A 354 -21.36 -9.48 -28.41
N ASP A 355 -22.35 -10.03 -29.14
CA ASP A 355 -22.26 -10.30 -30.59
C ASP A 355 -21.93 -9.08 -31.48
N HIS A 356 -22.26 -7.88 -30.98
CA HIS A 356 -22.07 -6.63 -31.71
C HIS A 356 -20.64 -6.07 -31.58
N LEU A 357 -19.86 -6.51 -30.61
CA LEU A 357 -18.51 -6.04 -30.29
C LEU A 357 -17.45 -6.71 -31.19
N LYS A 358 -17.56 -6.49 -32.50
CA LYS A 358 -16.78 -7.21 -33.51
C LYS A 358 -15.32 -6.79 -33.61
N SER A 359 -14.93 -5.69 -32.99
CA SER A 359 -13.55 -5.19 -32.94
C SER A 359 -12.91 -5.41 -31.57
N LEU A 360 -13.56 -6.14 -30.67
CA LEU A 360 -13.07 -6.34 -29.31
C LEU A 360 -11.78 -7.16 -29.31
N GLU A 361 -10.74 -6.63 -28.69
CA GLU A 361 -9.40 -7.19 -28.53
C GLU A 361 -9.15 -7.61 -27.08
N VAL A 362 -9.62 -6.81 -26.12
CA VAL A 362 -9.47 -7.05 -24.68
C VAL A 362 -10.84 -7.14 -24.00
N LEU A 363 -11.10 -8.27 -23.36
CA LEU A 363 -12.32 -8.50 -22.58
C LEU A 363 -11.96 -8.94 -21.16
N ASN A 364 -12.37 -8.14 -20.18
CA ASN A 364 -12.19 -8.47 -18.77
C ASN A 364 -13.52 -8.72 -18.06
N LEU A 365 -13.72 -9.97 -17.64
CA LEU A 365 -14.88 -10.48 -16.92
C LEU A 365 -14.48 -11.06 -15.55
N SER A 366 -13.32 -10.67 -15.03
CA SER A 366 -12.83 -11.16 -13.73
C SER A 366 -13.76 -10.77 -12.58
N ARG A 367 -13.82 -11.55 -11.49
CA ARG A 367 -14.60 -11.20 -10.29
C ARG A 367 -16.09 -10.92 -10.58
N ASN A 368 -16.75 -11.74 -11.38
CA ASN A 368 -18.17 -11.58 -11.73
C ASN A 368 -19.10 -12.67 -11.18
N GLY A 369 -18.55 -13.62 -10.42
CA GLY A 369 -19.30 -14.78 -9.93
C GLY A 369 -19.77 -15.72 -11.05
N ILE A 370 -19.13 -15.69 -12.23
CA ILE A 370 -19.50 -16.53 -13.37
C ILE A 370 -19.30 -18.00 -12.99
N THR A 371 -20.35 -18.81 -13.06
CA THR A 371 -20.31 -20.24 -12.68
C THR A 371 -20.04 -21.17 -13.87
N SER A 372 -20.44 -20.74 -15.07
CA SER A 372 -20.25 -21.51 -16.31
C SER A 372 -20.19 -20.61 -17.53
N ILE A 373 -19.50 -21.06 -18.57
CA ILE A 373 -19.41 -20.38 -19.87
C ILE A 373 -20.14 -21.22 -20.91
N ASP A 374 -21.24 -20.68 -21.44
CA ASP A 374 -22.02 -21.33 -22.49
C ASP A 374 -21.33 -21.31 -23.85
N ALA A 375 -21.49 -22.37 -24.65
CA ALA A 375 -20.82 -22.63 -25.93
C ALA A 375 -21.13 -21.63 -27.08
N GLY A 376 -21.82 -20.52 -26.80
CA GLY A 376 -22.14 -19.46 -27.74
C GLY A 376 -21.76 -18.06 -27.27
N LEU A 377 -21.28 -17.90 -26.03
CA LEU A 377 -21.04 -16.58 -25.44
C LEU A 377 -20.04 -15.74 -26.25
N PHE A 378 -18.99 -16.39 -26.77
CA PHE A 378 -17.90 -15.74 -27.49
C PHE A 378 -17.93 -15.95 -29.01
N GLN A 379 -18.99 -16.55 -29.54
CA GLN A 379 -19.03 -17.07 -30.93
C GLN A 379 -18.69 -16.03 -32.01
N ARG A 380 -18.97 -14.75 -31.75
CA ARG A 380 -18.74 -13.63 -32.68
C ARG A 380 -17.50 -12.78 -32.38
N LEU A 381 -16.78 -13.05 -31.29
CA LEU A 381 -15.66 -12.23 -30.80
C LEU A 381 -14.31 -12.68 -31.41
N ARG A 382 -14.18 -12.57 -32.73
CA ARG A 382 -13.04 -13.14 -33.47
C ARG A 382 -11.69 -12.45 -33.25
N PHE A 383 -11.70 -11.23 -32.71
CA PHE A 383 -10.51 -10.40 -32.56
C PHE A 383 -10.00 -10.32 -31.13
N VAL A 384 -10.66 -10.99 -30.18
CA VAL A 384 -10.21 -10.96 -28.79
C VAL A 384 -8.88 -11.69 -28.68
N GLU A 385 -7.87 -10.95 -28.22
CA GLU A 385 -6.50 -11.38 -27.97
C GLU A 385 -6.30 -11.69 -26.48
N LYS A 386 -6.99 -10.96 -25.58
CA LYS A 386 -6.86 -11.15 -24.13
C LYS A 386 -8.21 -11.34 -23.48
N LEU A 387 -8.36 -12.47 -22.78
CA LEU A 387 -9.56 -12.80 -22.01
C LEU A 387 -9.22 -13.03 -20.54
N PHE A 388 -9.79 -12.19 -19.68
CA PHE A 388 -9.64 -12.30 -18.24
C PHE A 388 -10.93 -12.84 -17.61
N LEU A 389 -10.83 -14.00 -16.97
CA LEU A 389 -11.91 -14.71 -16.29
C LEU A 389 -11.53 -15.11 -14.85
N SER A 390 -10.46 -14.53 -14.32
CA SER A 390 -9.95 -14.85 -12.98
C SER A 390 -10.93 -14.47 -11.87
N ASN A 391 -10.85 -15.16 -10.73
CA ASN A 391 -11.68 -14.92 -9.54
C ASN A 391 -13.19 -15.03 -9.84
N ASN A 392 -13.58 -16.01 -10.65
CA ASN A 392 -14.97 -16.39 -10.85
C ASN A 392 -15.25 -17.73 -10.15
N ARG A 393 -16.40 -18.36 -10.42
CA ARG A 393 -16.80 -19.65 -9.84
C ARG A 393 -16.91 -20.73 -10.91
N ILE A 394 -16.06 -20.66 -11.94
CA ILE A 394 -16.11 -21.58 -13.08
C ILE A 394 -15.65 -22.95 -12.57
N SER A 395 -16.51 -23.97 -12.65
CA SER A 395 -16.24 -25.30 -12.09
C SER A 395 -15.69 -26.32 -13.10
N SER A 396 -15.91 -26.09 -14.40
CA SER A 396 -15.42 -26.96 -15.48
C SER A 396 -15.29 -26.21 -16.80
N LEU A 397 -14.35 -26.67 -17.63
CA LEU A 397 -14.22 -26.23 -19.03
C LEU A 397 -14.68 -27.36 -19.94
N LYS A 398 -15.62 -27.05 -20.85
CA LYS A 398 -16.23 -28.03 -21.75
C LYS A 398 -15.79 -27.77 -23.20
N ASN A 399 -16.04 -28.74 -24.07
CA ASN A 399 -15.81 -28.55 -25.51
C ASN A 399 -16.57 -27.30 -26.01
N ARG A 400 -15.93 -26.51 -26.87
CA ARG A 400 -16.45 -25.27 -27.48
C ARG A 400 -16.67 -24.10 -26.51
N THR A 401 -16.21 -24.17 -25.26
CA THR A 401 -16.31 -23.05 -24.30
C THR A 401 -15.73 -21.75 -24.84
N PHE A 402 -14.58 -21.79 -25.54
CA PHE A 402 -13.92 -20.61 -26.11
C PHE A 402 -14.15 -20.45 -27.62
N ASN A 403 -15.14 -21.14 -28.19
CA ASN A 403 -15.36 -21.12 -29.63
C ASN A 403 -15.68 -19.69 -30.12
N GLY A 404 -15.07 -19.31 -31.25
CA GLY A 404 -15.14 -17.96 -31.81
C GLY A 404 -13.92 -17.08 -31.49
N LEU A 405 -13.23 -17.32 -30.37
CA LEU A 405 -12.02 -16.58 -29.94
C LEU A 405 -10.78 -17.05 -30.71
N VAL A 406 -10.78 -16.90 -32.04
CA VAL A 406 -9.76 -17.49 -32.91
C VAL A 406 -8.41 -16.77 -32.90
N ARG A 407 -8.32 -15.59 -32.28
CA ARG A 407 -7.08 -14.80 -32.10
C ARG A 407 -6.60 -14.72 -30.66
N LEU A 408 -7.18 -15.52 -29.76
CA LEU A 408 -6.86 -15.45 -28.35
C LEU A 408 -5.38 -15.79 -28.13
N GLU A 409 -4.64 -14.87 -27.53
CA GLU A 409 -3.22 -15.01 -27.17
C GLU A 409 -3.03 -15.25 -25.68
N GLU A 410 -3.86 -14.63 -24.84
CA GLU A 410 -3.75 -14.72 -23.38
C GLU A 410 -5.10 -15.08 -22.72
N LEU A 411 -5.10 -16.14 -21.92
CA LEU A 411 -6.26 -16.63 -21.18
C LEU A 411 -5.94 -16.75 -19.69
N TYR A 412 -6.66 -15.96 -18.88
CA TYR A 412 -6.50 -15.93 -17.43
C TYR A 412 -7.72 -16.54 -16.73
N LEU A 413 -7.54 -17.68 -16.06
CA LEU A 413 -8.58 -18.45 -15.37
C LEU A 413 -8.26 -18.66 -13.88
N ASN A 414 -7.46 -17.76 -13.30
CA ASN A 414 -6.93 -17.94 -11.95
C ASN A 414 -8.03 -17.88 -10.90
N SER A 415 -7.85 -18.58 -9.78
CA SER A 415 -8.76 -18.52 -8.63
C SER A 415 -10.21 -18.78 -9.03
N ASN A 416 -10.42 -19.87 -9.76
CA ASN A 416 -11.74 -20.42 -10.09
C ASN A 416 -11.92 -21.77 -9.36
N GLU A 417 -13.00 -22.47 -9.65
CA GLU A 417 -13.34 -23.75 -9.02
C GLU A 417 -13.12 -24.93 -9.99
N ILE A 418 -12.23 -24.77 -10.99
CA ILE A 418 -12.09 -25.75 -12.07
C ILE A 418 -11.50 -27.04 -11.50
N THR A 419 -12.30 -28.11 -11.49
CA THR A 419 -11.89 -29.43 -11.01
C THR A 419 -11.36 -30.32 -12.12
N GLN A 420 -11.84 -30.09 -13.35
CA GLN A 420 -11.50 -30.87 -14.54
C GLN A 420 -11.59 -30.04 -15.82
N ILE A 421 -10.73 -30.37 -16.78
CA ILE A 421 -10.78 -29.91 -18.17
C ILE A 421 -11.14 -31.13 -19.01
N ASN A 422 -12.46 -31.34 -19.21
CA ASN A 422 -13.15 -32.40 -19.97
C ASN A 422 -12.59 -33.86 -19.92
N GLU A 423 -13.43 -34.86 -19.64
CA GLU A 423 -13.00 -36.27 -19.50
C GLU A 423 -12.83 -37.05 -20.83
N GLU A 424 -13.34 -36.52 -21.96
CA GLU A 424 -13.22 -37.16 -23.28
C GLU A 424 -12.37 -36.32 -24.23
N ALA A 425 -11.41 -36.97 -24.93
CA ALA A 425 -10.43 -36.41 -25.86
C ALA A 425 -11.06 -35.45 -26.90
N SER A 426 -11.25 -34.18 -26.52
CA SER A 426 -11.93 -33.20 -27.34
C SER A 426 -11.43 -31.77 -27.09
N ASP A 427 -11.47 -31.03 -28.19
CA ASP A 427 -10.83 -29.74 -28.46
C ASP A 427 -11.38 -28.57 -27.62
N VAL A 428 -11.05 -28.49 -26.32
CA VAL A 428 -11.35 -27.28 -25.52
C VAL A 428 -10.64 -26.06 -26.07
N PHE A 429 -9.36 -26.21 -26.44
CA PHE A 429 -8.48 -25.10 -26.84
C PHE A 429 -8.05 -25.12 -28.31
N CYS A 430 -8.36 -26.16 -29.10
CA CYS A 430 -7.74 -26.31 -30.43
C CYS A 430 -8.20 -25.29 -31.48
N ALA A 431 -9.29 -24.57 -31.21
CA ALA A 431 -9.68 -23.41 -32.01
C ALA A 431 -8.82 -22.15 -31.71
N GLN A 432 -8.06 -22.14 -30.61
CA GLN A 432 -7.26 -21.01 -30.11
C GLN A 432 -5.76 -21.22 -30.41
N GLN A 433 -5.38 -21.44 -31.67
CA GLN A 433 -4.00 -21.78 -32.07
C GLN A 433 -2.96 -20.68 -31.78
N PHE A 434 -3.40 -19.45 -31.48
CA PHE A 434 -2.55 -18.31 -31.14
C PHE A 434 -2.28 -18.17 -29.65
N LEU A 435 -2.83 -19.03 -28.79
CA LEU A 435 -2.60 -18.96 -27.34
C LEU A 435 -1.11 -19.08 -27.03
N ARG A 436 -0.61 -18.10 -26.28
CA ARG A 436 0.76 -17.99 -25.77
C ARG A 436 0.81 -18.12 -24.26
N VAL A 437 -0.26 -17.71 -23.56
CA VAL A 437 -0.33 -17.74 -22.11
C VAL A 437 -1.66 -18.35 -21.67
N ILE A 438 -1.57 -19.41 -20.85
CA ILE A 438 -2.69 -19.95 -20.10
C ILE A 438 -2.28 -20.01 -18.64
N THR A 439 -3.09 -19.39 -17.78
CA THR A 439 -2.91 -19.50 -16.33
C THR A 439 -4.20 -20.03 -15.70
N LEU A 440 -4.05 -21.14 -15.00
CA LEU A 440 -5.06 -21.92 -14.29
C LEU A 440 -4.72 -21.97 -12.80
N LYS A 441 -3.97 -20.96 -12.31
CA LYS A 441 -3.48 -20.92 -10.94
C LYS A 441 -4.63 -20.87 -9.93
N GLY A 442 -4.53 -21.56 -8.81
CA GLY A 442 -5.51 -21.46 -7.72
C GLY A 442 -6.84 -22.09 -8.10
N ASN A 443 -6.81 -23.22 -8.80
CA ASN A 443 -7.99 -24.01 -9.15
C ASN A 443 -8.00 -25.31 -8.35
N ARG A 444 -8.93 -26.22 -8.68
CA ARG A 444 -9.10 -27.50 -7.98
C ARG A 444 -8.73 -28.69 -8.88
N LEU A 445 -7.85 -28.49 -9.88
CA LEU A 445 -7.51 -29.52 -10.85
C LEU A 445 -6.81 -30.70 -10.18
N THR A 446 -7.33 -31.90 -10.41
CA THR A 446 -6.73 -33.16 -9.94
C THR A 446 -6.04 -33.94 -11.06
N ARG A 447 -6.57 -33.85 -12.28
CA ARG A 447 -6.05 -34.47 -13.52
C ARG A 447 -6.61 -33.77 -14.76
N PHE A 448 -5.96 -33.99 -15.90
CA PHE A 448 -6.43 -33.66 -17.25
C PHE A 448 -5.82 -34.66 -18.25
N ALA A 449 -6.38 -34.79 -19.45
CA ALA A 449 -5.86 -35.70 -20.47
C ALA A 449 -4.54 -35.16 -21.07
N PRO A 450 -3.51 -35.99 -21.35
CA PRO A 450 -2.24 -35.52 -21.90
C PRO A 450 -2.36 -34.68 -23.19
N GLU A 451 -3.38 -34.98 -24.00
CA GLU A 451 -3.67 -34.32 -25.29
C GLU A 451 -4.37 -32.96 -25.13
N THR A 452 -4.78 -32.56 -23.92
CA THR A 452 -5.59 -31.35 -23.64
C THR A 452 -5.01 -30.07 -24.27
N PHE A 453 -3.69 -29.94 -24.30
CA PHE A 453 -2.99 -28.77 -24.81
C PHE A 453 -2.22 -29.03 -26.11
N GLU A 454 -2.20 -30.26 -26.64
CA GLU A 454 -1.31 -30.69 -27.73
C GLU A 454 -1.43 -29.84 -29.00
N CYS A 455 -2.63 -29.32 -29.29
CA CYS A 455 -2.89 -28.46 -30.44
C CYS A 455 -2.35 -27.02 -30.30
N LEU A 456 -1.86 -26.61 -29.12
CA LEU A 456 -1.41 -25.26 -28.83
C LEU A 456 0.08 -25.07 -29.11
N GLN A 457 0.43 -25.12 -30.39
CA GLN A 457 1.82 -25.06 -30.86
C GLN A 457 2.51 -23.71 -30.61
N SER A 458 1.79 -22.67 -30.19
CA SER A 458 2.34 -21.36 -29.83
C SER A 458 2.43 -21.11 -28.31
N LEU A 459 2.02 -22.08 -27.47
CA LEU A 459 1.90 -21.89 -26.03
C LEU A 459 3.28 -21.72 -25.38
N ASN A 460 3.54 -20.54 -24.83
CA ASN A 460 4.82 -20.18 -24.24
C ASN A 460 4.81 -20.35 -22.71
N VAL A 461 3.70 -20.00 -22.06
CA VAL A 461 3.54 -20.01 -20.60
C VAL A 461 2.32 -20.84 -20.21
N LEU A 462 2.55 -21.83 -19.36
CA LEU A 462 1.52 -22.63 -18.71
C LEU A 462 1.72 -22.58 -17.19
N ASP A 463 0.75 -21.98 -16.51
CA ASP A 463 0.74 -21.91 -15.04
C ASP A 463 -0.40 -22.77 -14.50
N LEU A 464 -0.02 -23.87 -13.84
CA LEU A 464 -0.89 -24.83 -13.17
C LEU A 464 -0.63 -24.82 -11.65
N SER A 465 0.00 -23.75 -11.15
CA SER A 465 0.33 -23.66 -9.72
C SER A 465 -0.93 -23.59 -8.85
N ASP A 466 -0.81 -23.97 -7.59
CA ASP A 466 -1.92 -23.90 -6.62
C ASP A 466 -3.15 -24.70 -7.12
N ASN A 467 -2.92 -26.00 -7.31
CA ASN A 467 -3.92 -26.98 -7.74
C ASN A 467 -3.75 -28.27 -6.91
N ARG A 468 -4.39 -29.37 -7.32
CA ARG A 468 -4.36 -30.66 -6.61
C ARG A 468 -3.75 -31.78 -7.47
N LEU A 469 -2.89 -31.43 -8.42
CA LEU A 469 -2.27 -32.38 -9.35
C LEU A 469 -1.29 -33.29 -8.62
N GLN A 470 -1.39 -34.59 -8.89
CA GLN A 470 -0.44 -35.60 -8.42
C GLN A 470 0.46 -36.13 -9.55
N ASN A 471 0.03 -35.93 -10.81
CA ASN A 471 0.73 -36.36 -12.01
C ASN A 471 0.59 -35.29 -13.11
N PHE A 472 1.58 -35.24 -14.00
CA PHE A 472 1.68 -34.27 -15.09
C PHE A 472 2.31 -34.92 -16.32
N SER A 473 1.64 -34.78 -17.46
CA SER A 473 2.16 -35.14 -18.78
C SER A 473 1.48 -34.28 -19.84
N VAL A 474 2.27 -33.67 -20.72
CA VAL A 474 1.79 -32.89 -21.88
C VAL A 474 2.78 -33.04 -23.04
N ALA A 475 2.26 -32.95 -24.27
CA ALA A 475 3.06 -32.87 -25.49
C ALA A 475 3.06 -31.43 -26.03
N LEU A 476 4.03 -30.61 -25.61
CA LEU A 476 4.12 -29.17 -25.93
C LEU A 476 5.56 -28.72 -26.19
N GLU A 477 5.98 -28.73 -27.46
CA GLU A 477 7.35 -28.37 -27.85
C GLU A 477 7.69 -26.89 -27.64
N SER A 478 6.71 -25.99 -27.77
CA SER A 478 6.91 -24.53 -27.72
C SER A 478 6.97 -23.93 -26.31
N LEU A 479 6.66 -24.74 -25.28
CA LEU A 479 6.54 -24.26 -23.92
C LEU A 479 7.89 -23.78 -23.36
N ASN A 480 7.93 -22.54 -22.87
CA ASN A 480 9.13 -21.93 -22.31
C ASN A 480 9.09 -21.88 -20.77
N VAL A 481 7.91 -21.60 -20.21
CA VAL A 481 7.69 -21.46 -18.76
C VAL A 481 6.58 -22.38 -18.32
N LEU A 482 6.89 -23.23 -17.34
CA LEU A 482 5.96 -24.13 -16.69
C LEU A 482 6.01 -23.95 -15.18
N ASP A 483 4.86 -23.63 -14.58
CA ASP A 483 4.70 -23.55 -13.12
C ASP A 483 3.76 -24.66 -12.62
N LEU A 484 4.31 -25.56 -11.81
CA LEU A 484 3.63 -26.69 -11.16
C LEU A 484 3.67 -26.56 -9.63
N SER A 485 4.02 -25.37 -9.12
CA SER A 485 4.20 -25.15 -7.68
C SER A 485 2.88 -25.30 -6.91
N ASN A 486 2.91 -25.62 -5.61
CA ASN A 486 1.73 -25.80 -4.77
C ASN A 486 0.76 -26.85 -5.36
N ASN A 487 1.28 -28.06 -5.57
CA ASN A 487 0.51 -29.21 -6.00
C ASN A 487 0.78 -30.38 -5.05
N ARG A 488 0.52 -31.62 -5.48
CA ARG A 488 0.67 -32.83 -4.65
C ARG A 488 1.67 -33.81 -5.26
N PHE A 489 2.68 -33.32 -5.96
CA PHE A 489 3.68 -34.18 -6.61
C PHE A 489 4.62 -34.83 -5.58
N THR A 490 4.64 -36.16 -5.52
CA THR A 490 5.64 -36.96 -4.78
C THR A 490 6.75 -37.49 -5.71
N SER A 491 6.39 -37.72 -6.98
CA SER A 491 7.27 -38.15 -8.07
C SER A 491 6.65 -37.74 -9.41
N LEU A 492 7.42 -37.85 -10.50
CA LEU A 492 6.92 -37.67 -11.87
C LEU A 492 7.15 -38.95 -12.68
N PRO A 493 6.28 -39.27 -13.67
CA PRO A 493 6.51 -40.38 -14.58
C PRO A 493 7.69 -40.08 -15.50
N ASP A 494 8.37 -41.12 -16.00
CA ASP A 494 9.63 -41.00 -16.76
C ASP A 494 9.49 -40.17 -18.06
N ASP A 495 8.30 -40.06 -18.62
CA ASP A 495 7.97 -39.35 -19.85
C ASP A 495 7.34 -37.96 -19.61
N ALA A 496 7.15 -37.52 -18.37
CA ALA A 496 6.46 -36.27 -18.01
C ALA A 496 6.90 -35.03 -18.81
N PHE A 497 8.19 -34.96 -19.14
CA PHE A 497 8.84 -33.83 -19.82
C PHE A 497 9.44 -34.20 -21.18
N ALA A 498 9.13 -35.39 -21.72
CA ALA A 498 9.81 -35.92 -22.90
C ALA A 498 9.67 -35.05 -24.16
N GLN A 499 8.61 -34.23 -24.25
CA GLN A 499 8.28 -33.39 -25.41
C GLN A 499 8.44 -31.88 -25.14
N LEU A 500 8.98 -31.49 -23.98
CA LEU A 500 9.12 -30.07 -23.58
C LEU A 500 10.47 -29.50 -24.03
N GLU A 501 10.75 -29.56 -25.33
CA GLU A 501 12.10 -29.30 -25.86
C GLU A 501 12.61 -27.88 -25.59
N ASN A 502 11.73 -26.87 -25.60
CA ASN A 502 12.12 -25.46 -25.43
C ASN A 502 11.97 -24.93 -24.00
N LEU A 503 11.70 -25.79 -23.01
CA LEU A 503 11.43 -25.34 -21.65
C LEU A 503 12.68 -24.73 -21.01
N SER A 504 12.57 -23.46 -20.64
CA SER A 504 13.66 -22.69 -20.03
C SER A 504 13.48 -22.53 -18.52
N THR A 505 12.24 -22.54 -18.05
CA THR A 505 11.90 -22.28 -16.65
C THR A 505 10.89 -23.31 -16.15
N LEU A 506 11.29 -24.06 -15.13
CA LEU A 506 10.44 -25.01 -14.43
C LEU A 506 10.37 -24.65 -12.94
N LYS A 507 9.16 -24.49 -12.42
CA LYS A 507 8.91 -24.30 -10.99
C LYS A 507 8.04 -25.41 -10.45
N MET A 508 8.45 -25.98 -9.33
CA MET A 508 7.77 -27.08 -8.65
C MET A 508 7.84 -26.88 -7.12
N ASP A 509 7.80 -25.62 -6.67
CA ASP A 509 7.89 -25.28 -5.25
C ASP A 509 6.68 -25.83 -4.48
N ASN A 510 6.81 -26.05 -3.17
CA ASN A 510 5.70 -26.50 -2.31
C ASN A 510 5.03 -27.78 -2.84
N ASN A 511 5.82 -28.84 -2.99
CA ASN A 511 5.36 -30.18 -3.34
C ASN A 511 5.96 -31.19 -2.32
N TYR A 512 5.80 -32.48 -2.59
CA TYR A 512 6.26 -33.55 -1.71
C TYR A 512 7.41 -34.36 -2.30
N LEU A 513 8.23 -33.75 -3.17
CA LEU A 513 9.34 -34.43 -3.85
C LEU A 513 10.46 -34.77 -2.86
N GLU A 514 10.93 -36.03 -2.86
CA GLU A 514 12.06 -36.47 -2.03
C GLU A 514 13.43 -36.34 -2.71
N GLY A 515 13.45 -36.07 -4.02
CA GLY A 515 14.64 -35.93 -4.82
C GLY A 515 14.37 -35.10 -6.08
N ILE A 516 15.44 -34.67 -6.75
CA ILE A 516 15.32 -33.96 -8.03
C ILE A 516 14.83 -34.96 -9.09
N PRO A 517 13.70 -34.71 -9.78
CA PRO A 517 13.14 -35.67 -10.72
C PRO A 517 14.10 -35.97 -11.88
N LYS A 518 14.29 -37.26 -12.18
CA LYS A 518 15.19 -37.73 -13.26
C LYS A 518 14.83 -37.16 -14.63
N THR A 519 13.54 -36.89 -14.84
CA THR A 519 12.98 -36.32 -16.07
C THR A 519 13.47 -34.92 -16.36
N VAL A 520 13.90 -34.14 -15.36
CA VAL A 520 14.44 -32.78 -15.56
C VAL A 520 15.67 -32.80 -16.46
N ALA A 521 16.45 -33.89 -16.45
CA ALA A 521 17.60 -34.03 -17.33
C ALA A 521 17.26 -34.19 -18.83
N LYS A 522 16.00 -34.44 -19.16
CA LYS A 522 15.53 -34.49 -20.56
C LYS A 522 15.29 -33.10 -21.16
N LEU A 523 15.40 -32.03 -20.35
CA LEU A 523 15.12 -30.65 -20.76
C LEU A 523 16.42 -29.96 -21.22
N PRO A 524 16.69 -29.81 -22.53
CA PRO A 524 17.99 -29.39 -23.03
C PRO A 524 18.31 -27.91 -22.77
N TYR A 525 17.29 -27.05 -22.66
CA TYR A 525 17.45 -25.60 -22.49
C TYR A 525 17.03 -25.08 -21.11
N LEU A 526 16.79 -25.97 -20.14
CA LEU A 526 16.35 -25.57 -18.81
C LEU A 526 17.40 -24.68 -18.13
N ALA A 527 17.07 -23.41 -17.93
CA ALA A 527 17.94 -22.39 -17.35
C ALA A 527 17.61 -22.09 -15.89
N LEU A 528 16.36 -22.29 -15.47
CA LEU A 528 15.89 -22.13 -14.08
C LEU A 528 15.10 -23.35 -13.62
N LEU A 529 15.49 -23.88 -12.46
CA LEU A 529 14.77 -24.91 -11.73
C LEU A 529 14.49 -24.45 -10.31
N SER A 530 13.22 -24.42 -9.92
CA SER A 530 12.80 -24.12 -8.55
C SER A 530 12.09 -25.31 -7.92
N LEU A 531 12.60 -25.75 -6.77
CA LEU A 531 12.17 -26.92 -5.99
C LEU A 531 12.13 -26.57 -4.49
N ARG A 532 11.78 -25.33 -4.15
CA ARG A 532 11.71 -24.86 -2.77
C ARG A 532 10.61 -25.58 -1.99
N ASN A 533 10.73 -25.67 -0.68
CA ASN A 533 9.69 -26.23 0.19
C ASN A 533 9.26 -27.64 -0.27
N ASN A 534 10.23 -28.54 -0.44
CA ASN A 534 10.00 -29.95 -0.77
C ASN A 534 10.67 -30.82 0.32
N LYS A 535 10.84 -32.13 0.06
CA LYS A 535 11.50 -33.09 0.96
C LYS A 535 12.83 -33.59 0.40
N ILE A 536 13.50 -32.78 -0.43
CA ILE A 536 14.70 -33.20 -1.16
C ILE A 536 15.87 -33.41 -0.20
N LYS A 537 16.56 -34.56 -0.30
CA LYS A 537 17.62 -34.97 0.63
C LYS A 537 19.06 -34.73 0.14
N SER A 538 19.25 -34.50 -1.14
CA SER A 538 20.55 -34.22 -1.79
C SER A 538 20.38 -33.29 -2.99
N THR A 539 21.40 -32.51 -3.32
CA THR A 539 21.45 -31.71 -4.56
C THR A 539 21.84 -32.53 -5.78
N ALA A 540 22.16 -33.82 -5.64
CA ALA A 540 22.53 -34.66 -6.77
C ALA A 540 21.38 -34.82 -7.77
N ALA A 541 21.70 -34.70 -9.05
CA ALA A 541 20.81 -35.08 -10.15
C ALA A 541 21.29 -36.38 -10.79
N ASP A 542 20.38 -37.19 -11.32
CA ASP A 542 20.73 -38.47 -11.96
C ASP A 542 21.57 -38.33 -13.23
N ASN A 543 21.45 -37.20 -13.92
CA ASN A 543 22.08 -36.94 -15.21
C ASN A 543 22.54 -35.48 -15.31
N LYS A 544 23.41 -35.20 -16.27
CA LYS A 544 23.97 -33.86 -16.49
C LYS A 544 22.91 -32.84 -16.95
N LEU A 545 22.90 -31.67 -16.32
CA LEU A 545 22.05 -30.53 -16.63
C LEU A 545 22.92 -29.40 -17.25
N GLN A 546 22.97 -29.38 -18.59
CA GLN A 546 23.91 -28.57 -19.36
C GLN A 546 23.61 -27.07 -19.33
N ALA A 547 22.33 -26.69 -19.39
CA ALA A 547 21.90 -25.28 -19.53
C ALA A 547 21.53 -24.59 -18.21
N LEU A 548 21.50 -25.33 -17.08
CA LEU A 548 20.96 -24.82 -15.83
C LEU A 548 21.87 -23.76 -15.22
N LYS A 549 21.30 -22.57 -14.99
CA LYS A 549 22.00 -21.40 -14.43
C LYS A 549 21.50 -21.02 -13.05
N ARG A 550 20.23 -21.31 -12.74
CA ARG A 550 19.59 -20.92 -11.48
C ARG A 550 18.93 -22.13 -10.84
N LEU A 551 19.35 -22.45 -9.63
CA LEU A 551 18.87 -23.58 -8.86
C LEU A 551 18.37 -23.11 -7.50
N TYR A 552 17.09 -23.33 -7.22
CA TYR A 552 16.46 -22.99 -5.95
C TYR A 552 16.02 -24.26 -5.22
N LEU A 553 16.63 -24.50 -4.07
CA LEU A 553 16.43 -25.68 -3.22
C LEU A 553 16.21 -25.28 -1.74
N SER A 554 15.83 -24.03 -1.51
CA SER A 554 15.51 -23.49 -0.18
C SER A 554 14.47 -24.35 0.56
N ASN A 555 14.62 -24.50 1.87
CA ASN A 555 13.69 -25.23 2.73
C ASN A 555 13.42 -26.67 2.26
N ASN A 556 14.45 -27.49 2.32
CA ASN A 556 14.42 -28.92 2.01
C ASN A 556 15.13 -29.72 3.12
N GLU A 557 15.40 -31.00 2.91
CA GLU A 557 16.09 -31.88 3.87
C GLU A 557 17.54 -32.19 3.44
N ILE A 558 18.18 -31.30 2.68
CA ILE A 558 19.49 -31.55 2.09
C ILE A 558 20.56 -31.65 3.16
N THR A 559 21.34 -32.72 3.14
CA THR A 559 22.44 -32.96 4.10
C THR A 559 23.83 -32.83 3.47
N HIS A 560 23.93 -33.06 2.16
CA HIS A 560 25.18 -33.09 1.40
C HIS A 560 25.04 -32.27 0.11
N VAL A 561 26.07 -31.48 -0.21
CA VAL A 561 26.15 -30.66 -1.43
C VAL A 561 26.95 -31.40 -2.49
N GLU A 562 26.28 -31.83 -3.54
CA GLU A 562 26.80 -32.52 -4.72
C GLU A 562 26.28 -31.81 -5.98
N LEU A 563 27.14 -31.07 -6.66
CA LEU A 563 26.76 -30.24 -7.82
C LEU A 563 27.43 -30.71 -9.13
N GLU A 564 28.11 -31.85 -9.14
CA GLU A 564 28.92 -32.29 -10.29
C GLU A 564 28.15 -32.34 -11.62
N GLN A 565 26.83 -32.58 -11.57
CA GLN A 565 25.97 -32.71 -12.75
C GLN A 565 25.55 -31.39 -13.40
N TYR A 566 25.71 -30.23 -12.76
CA TYR A 566 25.29 -28.94 -13.33
C TYR A 566 26.47 -28.20 -13.94
N GLU A 567 26.40 -27.72 -15.19
CA GLU A 567 27.59 -27.20 -15.89
C GLU A 567 27.83 -25.68 -15.77
N ASP A 568 26.80 -24.81 -15.74
CA ASP A 568 26.94 -23.32 -15.73
C ASP A 568 26.10 -22.64 -14.64
N LEU A 569 26.13 -23.12 -13.39
CA LEU A 569 25.39 -22.48 -12.30
C LEU A 569 25.90 -21.06 -12.01
N ARG A 570 24.96 -20.12 -11.90
CA ARG A 570 25.17 -18.70 -11.60
C ARG A 570 24.48 -18.25 -10.33
N GLN A 571 23.40 -18.92 -9.93
CA GLN A 571 22.72 -18.65 -8.67
C GLN A 571 22.27 -19.97 -8.04
N VAL A 572 22.59 -20.12 -6.76
CA VAL A 572 22.27 -21.32 -5.98
C VAL A 572 21.71 -20.91 -4.62
N TYR A 573 20.51 -21.39 -4.31
CA TYR A 573 19.84 -21.14 -3.03
C TYR A 573 19.62 -22.47 -2.33
N LEU A 574 20.31 -22.67 -1.21
CA LEU A 574 20.32 -23.87 -0.38
C LEU A 574 19.97 -23.52 1.08
N ASP A 575 19.38 -22.36 1.32
CA ASP A 575 18.99 -21.91 2.64
C ASP A 575 17.96 -22.84 3.30
N ARG A 576 17.92 -22.86 4.63
CA ARG A 576 16.98 -23.67 5.43
C ARG A 576 17.04 -25.16 5.12
N ASN A 577 18.25 -25.72 5.09
CA ASN A 577 18.49 -27.14 4.89
C ASN A 577 19.19 -27.75 6.12
N ARG A 578 19.74 -28.97 5.98
CA ARG A 578 20.45 -29.69 7.05
C ARG A 578 21.93 -29.91 6.69
N ILE A 579 22.51 -29.03 5.87
CA ILE A 579 23.88 -29.18 5.36
C ILE A 579 24.88 -28.97 6.50
N THR A 580 25.78 -29.93 6.71
CA THR A 580 26.78 -29.88 7.79
C THR A 580 28.18 -29.51 7.30
N ALA A 581 28.50 -29.77 6.03
CA ALA A 581 29.78 -29.44 5.44
C ALA A 581 29.65 -29.14 3.94
N ILE A 582 30.58 -28.33 3.44
CA ILE A 582 30.75 -28.03 2.02
C ILE A 582 32.06 -28.71 1.57
N PRO A 583 32.02 -29.62 0.58
CA PRO A 583 33.25 -30.14 -0.05
C PRO A 583 34.07 -29.03 -0.72
N GLU A 584 35.40 -29.14 -0.74
CA GLU A 584 36.27 -28.13 -1.40
C GLU A 584 35.97 -27.99 -2.90
N THR A 585 35.53 -29.08 -3.52
CA THR A 585 35.20 -29.14 -4.95
C THR A 585 33.79 -28.66 -5.26
N ALA A 586 32.91 -28.46 -4.27
CA ALA A 586 31.48 -28.24 -4.47
C ALA A 586 31.18 -27.06 -5.41
N PHE A 587 31.89 -25.95 -5.24
CA PHE A 587 31.70 -24.74 -6.05
C PHE A 587 32.86 -24.44 -7.00
N ALA A 588 33.91 -25.28 -7.02
CA ALA A 588 35.18 -24.98 -7.66
C ALA A 588 35.09 -24.73 -9.18
N LYS A 589 34.09 -25.31 -9.85
CA LYS A 589 33.90 -25.13 -11.30
C LYS A 589 33.06 -23.89 -11.67
N TYR A 590 32.32 -23.29 -10.74
CA TYR A 590 31.36 -22.22 -11.02
C TYR A 590 31.96 -20.82 -10.89
N ARG A 591 32.87 -20.47 -11.80
CA ARG A 591 33.54 -19.15 -11.76
C ARG A 591 32.59 -17.97 -11.96
N LYS A 592 31.45 -18.18 -12.61
CA LYS A 592 30.41 -17.17 -12.86
C LYS A 592 29.28 -17.18 -11.82
N LEU A 593 29.48 -17.85 -10.69
CA LEU A 593 28.51 -17.88 -9.59
C LEU A 593 28.41 -16.49 -8.98
N ARG A 594 27.21 -15.90 -9.00
CA ARG A 594 26.94 -14.54 -8.51
C ARG A 594 26.19 -14.51 -7.19
N ASN A 595 25.27 -15.45 -6.95
CA ASN A 595 24.49 -15.49 -5.70
C ASN A 595 24.58 -16.89 -5.10
N LEU A 596 24.95 -16.95 -3.83
CA LEU A 596 24.98 -18.16 -3.04
C LEU A 596 24.35 -17.92 -1.68
N ASP A 597 23.23 -18.59 -1.43
CA ASP A 597 22.55 -18.56 -0.14
C ASP A 597 22.65 -19.93 0.52
N LEU A 598 23.31 -19.97 1.67
CA LEU A 598 23.53 -21.16 2.50
C LEU A 598 22.99 -20.96 3.92
N SER A 599 22.14 -19.95 4.12
CA SER A 599 21.62 -19.55 5.42
C SER A 599 20.81 -20.66 6.09
N ASP A 600 20.66 -20.60 7.41
CA ASP A 600 19.86 -21.53 8.22
C ASP A 600 20.19 -23.01 7.93
N ASN A 601 21.48 -23.34 7.89
CA ASN A 601 21.99 -24.70 7.77
C ASN A 601 22.71 -25.13 9.08
N ARG A 602 23.50 -26.20 9.02
CA ARG A 602 24.29 -26.72 10.15
C ARG A 602 25.79 -26.65 9.88
N LEU A 603 26.23 -25.68 9.07
CA LEU A 603 27.63 -25.53 8.69
C LEU A 603 28.46 -25.10 9.90
N THR A 604 29.65 -25.71 10.05
CA THR A 604 30.65 -25.32 11.05
C THR A 604 31.90 -24.76 10.37
N GLY A 605 32.52 -23.74 10.96
CA GLY A 605 33.70 -23.07 10.43
C GLY A 605 35.00 -23.87 10.58
N PRO A 606 36.12 -23.41 10.00
CA PRO A 606 36.31 -22.10 9.35
C PRO A 606 35.92 -22.01 7.86
N LEU A 607 35.40 -23.06 7.22
CA LEU A 607 35.05 -23.06 5.78
C LEU A 607 36.21 -22.64 4.84
N GLU A 608 37.45 -23.03 5.16
CA GLU A 608 38.62 -22.63 4.38
C GLU A 608 38.60 -23.13 2.93
N ASN A 609 38.93 -22.24 2.00
CA ASN A 609 39.04 -22.46 0.56
C ASN A 609 37.75 -22.94 -0.13
N ARG A 610 36.58 -22.89 0.52
CA ARG A 610 35.30 -23.35 -0.07
C ARG A 610 34.79 -22.50 -1.23
N PHE A 611 35.22 -21.23 -1.29
CA PHE A 611 34.83 -20.26 -2.33
C PHE A 611 36.02 -19.82 -3.22
N ARG A 612 37.11 -20.59 -3.23
CA ARG A 612 38.41 -20.21 -3.82
C ARG A 612 38.36 -19.76 -5.29
N TYR A 613 37.38 -20.23 -6.04
CA TYR A 613 37.28 -20.04 -7.48
C TYR A 613 36.06 -19.21 -7.91
N ASN A 614 35.37 -18.55 -6.97
CA ASN A 614 34.11 -17.85 -7.21
C ASN A 614 34.29 -16.33 -7.09
N ASP A 615 35.20 -15.77 -7.89
CA ASP A 615 35.55 -14.34 -7.88
C ASP A 615 34.43 -13.40 -8.35
N ASP A 616 33.48 -13.90 -9.14
CA ASP A 616 32.28 -13.17 -9.59
C ASP A 616 31.11 -13.20 -8.56
N LEU A 617 31.30 -13.77 -7.37
CA LEU A 617 30.27 -13.76 -6.33
C LEU A 617 29.93 -12.31 -5.99
N ASN A 618 28.65 -11.99 -6.05
CA ASN A 618 28.09 -10.70 -5.72
C ASN A 618 27.42 -10.72 -4.34
N GLU A 619 26.84 -11.87 -3.98
CA GLU A 619 26.13 -12.07 -2.73
C GLU A 619 26.42 -13.44 -2.14
N LEU A 620 26.84 -13.43 -0.87
CA LEU A 620 27.08 -14.62 -0.07
C LEU A 620 26.35 -14.48 1.27
N ARG A 621 25.44 -15.41 1.56
CA ARG A 621 24.75 -15.49 2.85
C ARG A 621 25.04 -16.80 3.55
N LEU A 622 25.44 -16.69 4.81
CA LEU A 622 25.80 -17.79 5.68
C LEU A 622 25.03 -17.75 7.01
N ASP A 623 23.94 -16.98 7.07
CA ASP A 623 23.22 -16.68 8.31
C ASP A 623 22.78 -17.94 9.04
N GLY A 624 22.63 -17.88 10.37
CA GLY A 624 22.06 -18.98 11.17
C GLY A 624 22.90 -20.27 11.22
N ASN A 625 24.11 -20.28 10.66
CA ASN A 625 25.01 -21.43 10.71
C ASN A 625 25.98 -21.35 11.90
N PRO A 626 26.18 -22.42 12.70
CA PRO A 626 27.10 -22.40 13.84
C PRO A 626 28.59 -22.45 13.41
N LEU A 627 29.07 -21.41 12.74
CA LEU A 627 30.43 -21.34 12.18
C LEU A 627 31.49 -21.32 13.29
N GLY A 628 31.26 -20.59 14.39
CA GLY A 628 32.18 -20.49 15.52
C GLY A 628 33.41 -19.60 15.25
N ARG A 629 34.17 -19.87 14.18
CA ARG A 629 35.31 -19.05 13.73
C ARG A 629 35.40 -18.95 12.21
N ILE A 630 36.02 -17.88 11.72
CA ILE A 630 36.37 -17.64 10.30
C ILE A 630 37.81 -17.13 10.19
N THR A 631 38.44 -17.32 9.03
CA THR A 631 39.82 -16.89 8.75
C THR A 631 39.87 -16.19 7.38
N SER A 632 40.99 -15.54 7.04
CA SER A 632 41.17 -15.00 5.68
C SER A 632 41.18 -16.09 4.60
N ALA A 633 41.45 -17.34 4.97
CA ALA A 633 41.32 -18.47 4.05
C ALA A 633 39.85 -18.88 3.80
N THR A 634 38.88 -18.44 4.62
CA THR A 634 37.44 -18.64 4.39
C THR A 634 36.99 -17.96 3.10
N PHE A 635 37.34 -16.69 2.92
CA PHE A 635 36.91 -15.84 1.79
C PHE A 635 37.96 -15.69 0.69
N ARG A 636 39.08 -16.43 0.78
CA ARG A 636 40.07 -16.48 -0.28
C ARG A 636 39.37 -16.83 -1.59
N GLY A 637 39.63 -16.04 -2.64
CA GLY A 637 39.04 -16.21 -3.97
C GLY A 637 37.93 -15.20 -4.30
N LEU A 638 37.39 -14.47 -3.33
CA LEU A 638 36.32 -13.48 -3.53
C LEU A 638 36.84 -12.08 -3.91
N GLY A 639 37.86 -12.03 -4.77
CA GLY A 639 38.59 -10.81 -5.10
C GLY A 639 37.81 -9.79 -5.94
N GLY A 640 36.68 -10.15 -6.55
CA GLY A 640 35.82 -9.22 -7.30
C GLY A 640 35.03 -8.24 -6.42
N GLY A 641 34.94 -8.52 -5.12
CA GLY A 641 34.12 -7.78 -4.16
C GLY A 641 32.67 -8.26 -4.09
N LEU A 642 32.04 -8.06 -2.93
CA LEU A 642 30.67 -8.48 -2.65
C LEU A 642 29.78 -7.26 -2.46
N ASN A 643 28.59 -7.26 -3.05
CA ASN A 643 27.56 -6.30 -2.66
C ASN A 643 26.92 -6.68 -1.33
N MET A 644 26.88 -7.97 -0.98
CA MET A 644 26.31 -8.46 0.28
C MET A 644 27.12 -9.63 0.83
N LEU A 645 27.53 -9.51 2.09
CA LEU A 645 28.07 -10.58 2.91
C LEU A 645 27.30 -10.63 4.23
N SER A 646 26.55 -11.71 4.45
CA SER A 646 25.76 -11.88 5.66
C SER A 646 26.27 -13.07 6.48
N LEU A 647 26.62 -12.79 7.73
CA LEU A 647 27.14 -13.69 8.76
C LEU A 647 26.31 -13.58 10.04
N LYS A 648 25.03 -13.25 9.91
CA LYS A 648 24.14 -13.03 11.04
C LYS A 648 23.90 -14.33 11.79
N ASN A 649 23.93 -14.29 13.13
CA ASN A 649 23.67 -15.45 13.98
C ASN A 649 24.54 -16.66 13.61
N THR A 650 25.84 -16.43 13.38
CA THR A 650 26.78 -17.50 12.99
C THR A 650 27.65 -18.04 14.13
N SER A 651 27.30 -17.71 15.37
CA SER A 651 28.03 -18.10 16.59
C SER A 651 29.49 -17.64 16.62
N LEU A 652 29.86 -16.58 15.89
CA LEU A 652 31.21 -16.03 15.90
C LEU A 652 31.51 -15.34 17.23
N ILE A 653 32.72 -15.54 17.75
CA ILE A 653 33.16 -15.01 19.06
C ILE A 653 34.25 -13.93 18.90
N GLU A 654 35.11 -14.07 17.88
CA GLU A 654 36.16 -13.11 17.55
C GLU A 654 36.44 -13.10 16.04
N LEU A 655 37.02 -12.01 15.55
CA LEU A 655 37.58 -11.90 14.22
C LEU A 655 39.11 -11.76 14.38
N THR A 656 39.88 -12.72 13.90
CA THR A 656 41.36 -12.70 14.02
C THR A 656 42.02 -12.56 12.65
N ASN A 657 43.07 -11.74 12.55
CA ASN A 657 43.91 -11.60 11.35
C ASN A 657 43.15 -11.15 10.09
N ASN A 658 42.22 -10.21 10.23
CA ASN A 658 41.43 -9.63 9.12
C ASN A 658 40.84 -10.67 8.14
N PRO A 659 39.78 -11.39 8.53
CA PRO A 659 39.20 -12.44 7.68
C PRO A 659 38.68 -11.90 6.34
N PHE A 660 38.35 -10.61 6.23
CA PHE A 660 37.79 -9.99 5.04
C PHE A 660 38.82 -9.37 4.09
N GLU A 661 40.11 -9.37 4.44
CA GLU A 661 41.21 -8.88 3.60
C GLU A 661 41.12 -9.34 2.12
N PRO A 662 40.78 -10.61 1.81
CA PRO A 662 40.71 -11.07 0.42
C PRO A 662 39.61 -10.44 -0.44
N ILE A 663 38.65 -9.73 0.17
CA ILE A 663 37.45 -9.19 -0.51
C ILE A 663 37.67 -7.70 -0.81
N VAL A 664 37.82 -7.32 -2.08
CA VAL A 664 38.20 -5.95 -2.48
C VAL A 664 37.24 -4.87 -1.95
N TYR A 665 35.93 -5.13 -1.96
CA TYR A 665 34.93 -4.26 -1.35
C TYR A 665 33.74 -5.07 -0.82
N ILE A 666 33.07 -4.55 0.20
CA ILE A 666 31.83 -5.11 0.74
C ILE A 666 30.76 -4.02 0.77
N GLY A 667 29.72 -4.14 -0.06
CA GLY A 667 28.58 -3.22 -0.03
C GLY A 667 27.90 -3.26 1.34
N SER A 668 27.45 -4.45 1.75
CA SER A 668 26.77 -4.65 3.02
C SER A 668 27.37 -5.82 3.79
N LEU A 669 27.72 -5.58 5.05
CA LEU A 669 28.28 -6.57 5.97
C LEU A 669 27.38 -6.72 7.21
N ASP A 670 26.70 -7.85 7.33
CA ASP A 670 25.89 -8.18 8.50
C ASP A 670 26.61 -9.17 9.43
N LEU A 671 26.98 -8.69 10.60
CA LEU A 671 27.63 -9.41 11.70
C LEU A 671 26.70 -9.51 12.92
N SER A 672 25.41 -9.25 12.75
CA SER A 672 24.46 -9.20 13.85
C SER A 672 24.22 -10.56 14.50
N GLN A 673 23.74 -10.58 15.75
CA GLN A 673 23.34 -11.76 16.53
C GLN A 673 24.46 -12.79 16.73
N ASN A 674 25.72 -12.35 16.70
CA ASN A 674 26.86 -13.19 17.06
C ASN A 674 27.19 -13.01 18.55
N ASN A 675 28.32 -13.56 18.98
CA ASN A 675 28.78 -13.50 20.36
C ASN A 675 30.13 -12.79 20.47
N PHE A 676 30.34 -11.75 19.66
CA PHE A 676 31.57 -10.98 19.70
C PHE A 676 31.77 -10.34 21.08
N SER A 677 32.96 -10.49 21.66
CA SER A 677 33.39 -9.73 22.84
C SER A 677 34.22 -8.49 22.46
N LYS A 678 34.81 -8.48 21.25
CA LYS A 678 35.65 -7.40 20.70
C LYS A 678 35.55 -7.34 19.17
N LEU A 679 35.63 -6.13 18.60
CA LEU A 679 35.59 -5.89 17.16
C LEU A 679 36.54 -4.74 16.75
N GLY A 680 37.76 -5.08 16.30
CA GLY A 680 38.77 -4.10 15.88
C GLY A 680 38.57 -3.57 14.45
N ALA A 681 39.15 -2.41 14.14
CA ALA A 681 39.02 -1.75 12.82
C ALA A 681 39.57 -2.65 11.74
N ASN A 682 40.77 -3.17 12.02
CA ASN A 682 41.52 -4.03 11.13
C ASN A 682 40.83 -5.37 10.91
N ASP A 683 39.91 -5.77 11.80
CA ASP A 683 39.23 -7.05 11.71
C ASP A 683 37.99 -6.99 10.79
N ILE A 684 37.44 -5.79 10.58
CA ILE A 684 36.27 -5.50 9.74
C ILE A 684 36.69 -4.74 8.45
N GLN A 685 37.92 -4.20 8.42
CA GLN A 685 38.47 -3.56 7.24
C GLN A 685 38.59 -4.61 6.13
N GLY A 686 37.68 -4.57 5.15
CA GLY A 686 37.82 -5.36 3.93
C GLY A 686 39.10 -5.01 3.16
N GLY A 687 39.18 -5.43 1.91
CA GLY A 687 40.26 -5.08 1.01
C GLY A 687 40.30 -3.59 0.64
N GLU A 688 40.77 -3.29 -0.57
CA GLU A 688 41.14 -1.95 -1.03
C GLU A 688 40.07 -0.86 -0.85
N TRP A 689 38.77 -1.18 -0.99
CA TRP A 689 37.69 -0.19 -0.97
C TRP A 689 36.79 -0.23 0.27
N GLY A 690 36.99 -1.20 1.17
CA GLY A 690 36.32 -1.28 2.48
C GLY A 690 34.84 -1.68 2.46
N VAL A 691 34.12 -1.32 3.53
CA VAL A 691 32.70 -1.64 3.81
C VAL A 691 31.83 -0.39 3.67
N TYR A 692 30.66 -0.46 3.04
CA TYR A 692 29.71 0.67 2.92
C TYR A 692 28.59 0.63 3.99
N GLU A 693 28.04 -0.53 4.28
CA GLU A 693 27.02 -0.73 5.30
C GLU A 693 27.48 -1.78 6.32
N LEU A 694 27.33 -1.47 7.61
CA LEU A 694 27.74 -2.35 8.70
C LEU A 694 26.61 -2.55 9.71
N PHE A 695 26.26 -3.81 9.94
CA PHE A 695 25.28 -4.22 10.95
C PHE A 695 25.96 -5.10 11.99
N VAL A 696 25.94 -4.70 13.26
CA VAL A 696 26.57 -5.43 14.39
C VAL A 696 25.59 -5.59 15.56
N ASN A 697 24.29 -5.60 15.26
CA ASN A 697 23.21 -5.67 16.25
C ASN A 697 23.22 -6.99 17.03
N GLY A 698 22.78 -7.02 18.28
CA GLY A 698 22.63 -8.23 19.08
C GLY A 698 23.94 -8.92 19.50
N ASN A 699 25.07 -8.21 19.50
CA ASN A 699 26.35 -8.71 19.99
C ASN A 699 26.64 -8.25 21.43
N GLY A 700 27.43 -9.03 22.19
CA GLY A 700 27.84 -8.73 23.57
C GLY A 700 29.11 -7.87 23.70
N VAL A 701 29.41 -7.02 22.72
CA VAL A 701 30.67 -6.26 22.63
C VAL A 701 30.63 -5.02 23.55
N ASN A 702 31.65 -4.85 24.39
CA ASN A 702 31.88 -3.57 25.08
C ASN A 702 32.55 -2.57 24.12
N PHE A 703 32.12 -1.31 24.09
CA PHE A 703 32.56 -0.37 23.07
C PHE A 703 34.03 0.07 23.20
N GLU A 704 34.69 -0.06 24.36
CA GLU A 704 36.16 0.13 24.40
C GLU A 704 36.87 -0.73 23.33
N ASP A 705 36.27 -1.88 23.01
CA ASP A 705 36.70 -2.82 21.99
C ASP A 705 36.10 -2.58 20.59
N LEU A 706 35.25 -1.55 20.41
CA LEU A 706 34.80 -0.96 19.13
C LEU A 706 35.58 0.31 18.78
N SER A 707 36.62 0.65 19.56
CA SER A 707 37.58 1.72 19.24
C SER A 707 38.15 1.62 17.81
N GLY A 708 38.12 0.43 17.23
CA GLY A 708 38.40 0.20 15.83
C GLY A 708 37.50 0.94 14.83
N LEU A 709 36.19 1.05 15.09
CA LEU A 709 35.28 1.80 14.22
C LEU A 709 35.64 3.30 14.16
N ARG A 710 36.32 3.82 15.20
CA ARG A 710 36.85 5.20 15.25
C ARG A 710 37.91 5.42 14.17
N THR A 711 38.81 4.44 14.00
CA THR A 711 39.95 4.51 13.07
C THR A 711 39.63 3.97 11.67
N MET A 712 38.43 3.42 11.44
CA MET A 712 37.97 3.11 10.08
C MET A 712 37.92 4.42 9.26
N LEU A 713 39.00 4.64 8.50
CA LEU A 713 39.18 5.71 7.53
C LEU A 713 38.26 5.43 6.34
N GLY A 714 37.01 5.86 6.42
CA GLY A 714 36.02 5.56 5.41
C GLY A 714 35.06 6.72 5.18
N ALA A 715 35.40 7.61 4.25
CA ALA A 715 34.44 8.51 3.61
C ALA A 715 33.38 7.77 2.76
N LYS A 716 33.14 6.48 3.03
CA LYS A 716 32.29 5.57 2.23
C LYS A 716 31.27 4.78 3.06
N LEU A 717 31.42 4.71 4.40
CA LEU A 717 30.40 4.13 5.27
C LEU A 717 29.14 5.00 5.22
N THR A 718 28.08 4.48 4.62
CA THR A 718 26.78 5.15 4.50
C THR A 718 25.81 4.72 5.58
N THR A 719 25.95 3.50 6.10
CA THR A 719 25.01 2.94 7.09
C THR A 719 25.76 2.26 8.24
N ILE A 720 25.39 2.61 9.48
CA ILE A 720 25.87 1.94 10.68
C ILE A 720 24.67 1.57 11.54
N SER A 721 24.56 0.29 11.89
CA SER A 721 23.54 -0.23 12.79
C SER A 721 24.16 -0.98 13.96
N VAL A 722 23.99 -0.43 15.16
CA VAL A 722 24.48 -1.00 16.43
C VAL A 722 23.31 -1.07 17.41
N ALA A 723 23.03 -2.28 17.89
CA ALA A 723 22.00 -2.55 18.87
C ALA A 723 22.51 -3.59 19.87
N ALA A 724 23.21 -3.18 20.91
CA ALA A 724 23.73 -4.09 21.93
C ALA A 724 23.12 -3.75 23.30
N ASN A 725 23.11 -4.70 24.23
CA ASN A 725 22.71 -4.39 25.60
C ASN A 725 23.90 -3.74 26.32
N SER A 726 23.73 -2.50 26.76
CA SER A 726 24.67 -1.81 27.65
C SER A 726 26.04 -1.49 27.04
N TRP A 727 26.07 -0.88 25.86
CA TRP A 727 27.32 -0.45 25.20
C TRP A 727 27.59 1.05 25.34
N LEU A 728 28.84 1.47 25.59
CA LEU A 728 29.20 2.89 25.75
C LEU A 728 29.33 3.60 24.39
N VAL A 729 28.77 4.81 24.19
CA VAL A 729 29.04 5.60 22.97
C VAL A 729 30.20 6.58 23.22
N PRO A 730 31.33 6.52 22.50
CA PRO A 730 32.38 7.52 22.63
C PRO A 730 32.02 8.83 21.95
N ASP A 731 32.56 9.91 22.50
CA ASP A 731 32.42 11.26 21.96
C ASP A 731 32.88 11.39 20.49
N ASP A 732 33.89 10.61 20.08
CA ASP A 732 34.47 10.64 18.73
C ASP A 732 33.93 9.52 17.81
N PHE A 733 32.82 8.86 18.15
CA PHE A 733 32.27 7.74 17.37
C PHE A 733 32.06 8.06 15.88
N LEU A 734 31.59 9.28 15.59
CA LEU A 734 31.32 9.76 14.24
C LEU A 734 32.52 10.47 13.58
N ALA A 735 33.72 10.38 14.16
CA ALA A 735 34.93 10.95 13.57
C ALA A 735 35.16 10.39 12.15
N ASN A 736 35.40 11.31 11.20
CA ASN A 736 35.67 11.03 9.79
C ASN A 736 34.54 10.31 9.01
N LYS A 737 33.29 10.34 9.49
CA LYS A 737 32.12 9.69 8.84
C LYS A 737 31.29 10.66 7.99
N VAL A 738 31.94 11.38 7.08
CA VAL A 738 31.31 12.46 6.26
C VAL A 738 30.23 12.00 5.28
N SER A 739 30.14 10.70 5.00
CA SER A 739 29.19 10.12 4.05
C SER A 739 28.09 9.31 4.73
N LEU A 740 28.00 9.35 6.06
CA LEU A 740 27.02 8.57 6.82
C LEU A 740 25.60 9.10 6.55
N VAL A 741 24.74 8.26 5.97
CA VAL A 741 23.35 8.56 5.61
C VAL A 741 22.39 8.04 6.68
N GLU A 742 22.69 6.88 7.25
CA GLU A 742 21.84 6.23 8.24
C GLU A 742 22.63 5.78 9.46
N LEU A 743 22.10 6.10 10.64
CA LEU A 743 22.66 5.70 11.91
C LEU A 743 21.59 5.13 12.83
N TYR A 744 21.80 3.90 13.29
CA TYR A 744 20.95 3.24 14.28
C TYR A 744 21.80 2.89 15.50
N MET A 745 21.46 3.50 16.64
CA MET A 745 22.08 3.27 17.94
C MET A 745 21.00 2.82 18.92
N LYS A 746 21.06 1.56 19.36
CA LYS A 746 20.08 0.99 20.27
C LYS A 746 20.75 0.33 21.48
N GLY A 747 20.20 0.53 22.68
CA GLY A 747 20.64 -0.15 23.90
C GLY A 747 21.98 0.32 24.50
N ALA A 748 22.46 1.51 24.12
CA ALA A 748 23.67 2.09 24.65
C ALA A 748 23.51 2.73 26.04
N GLN A 749 24.64 2.85 26.74
CA GLN A 749 24.83 3.51 28.03
C GLN A 749 25.51 4.86 27.84
N PHE A 750 24.72 5.92 27.93
CA PHE A 750 25.18 7.29 28.07
C PHE A 750 24.05 8.13 28.63
N SER A 751 24.35 9.03 29.57
CA SER A 751 23.34 9.96 30.10
C SER A 751 23.05 11.14 29.16
N SER A 752 24.03 11.50 28.34
CA SER A 752 23.94 12.51 27.29
C SER A 752 25.07 12.29 26.26
N LEU A 753 24.97 12.93 25.10
CA LEU A 753 25.99 12.96 24.05
C LEU A 753 26.53 14.39 23.89
N PRO A 754 27.76 14.59 23.39
CA PRO A 754 28.31 15.94 23.15
C PRO A 754 27.45 16.80 22.20
N ASP A 755 27.39 18.12 22.44
CA ASP A 755 26.72 19.10 21.56
C ASP A 755 27.19 19.05 20.10
N ASP A 756 28.42 18.61 19.87
CA ASP A 756 29.05 18.52 18.56
C ASP A 756 29.26 17.07 18.07
N PHE A 757 28.54 16.11 18.66
CA PHE A 757 28.59 14.69 18.27
C PHE A 757 28.45 14.47 16.74
N PHE A 758 27.58 15.25 16.08
CA PHE A 758 27.34 15.18 14.63
C PHE A 758 28.21 16.13 13.78
N ARG A 759 29.25 16.76 14.33
CA ARG A 759 30.06 17.79 13.63
C ARG A 759 30.70 17.31 12.32
N ASN A 760 30.92 16.00 12.18
CA ASN A 760 31.55 15.40 11.00
C ASN A 760 30.56 14.75 10.03
N THR A 761 29.25 14.78 10.30
CA THR A 761 28.21 14.17 9.46
C THR A 761 27.32 15.22 8.78
N THR A 762 27.84 16.44 8.56
CA THR A 762 27.07 17.67 8.38
C THR A 762 26.22 17.77 7.11
N GLY A 763 26.33 16.83 6.18
CA GLY A 763 25.71 16.94 4.84
C GLY A 763 25.13 15.67 4.27
N SER A 764 25.02 14.58 5.04
CA SER A 764 24.59 13.27 4.50
C SER A 764 23.52 12.57 5.32
N LEU A 765 23.45 12.80 6.64
CA LEU A 765 22.59 12.01 7.53
C LEU A 765 21.10 12.33 7.31
N ASN A 766 20.34 11.32 6.88
CA ASN A 766 18.90 11.41 6.61
C ASN A 766 18.06 10.63 7.63
N VAL A 767 18.60 9.55 8.21
CA VAL A 767 17.91 8.68 9.16
C VAL A 767 18.74 8.51 10.42
N LEU A 768 18.13 8.77 11.57
CA LEU A 768 18.75 8.62 12.88
C LEU A 768 17.80 7.91 13.83
N THR A 769 18.26 6.82 14.42
CA THR A 769 17.58 6.13 15.51
C THR A 769 18.49 6.07 16.72
N ILE A 770 18.01 6.57 17.86
CA ILE A 770 18.63 6.48 19.17
C ILE A 770 17.56 5.91 20.11
N SER A 771 17.48 4.59 20.27
CA SER A 771 16.37 3.98 21.02
C SER A 771 16.79 2.98 22.08
N ASN A 772 15.94 2.69 23.06
CA ASN A 772 16.22 1.72 24.13
C ASN A 772 17.48 2.06 24.96
N ASN A 773 17.90 3.33 25.03
CA ASN A 773 19.07 3.78 25.81
C ASN A 773 18.56 4.29 27.16
N GLN A 774 18.49 3.39 28.13
CA GLN A 774 17.82 3.62 29.42
C GLN A 774 18.52 4.67 30.32
N GLU A 775 19.72 5.10 29.98
CA GLU A 775 20.44 6.16 30.71
C GLU A 775 20.25 7.55 30.10
N LEU A 776 19.85 7.64 28.82
CA LEU A 776 19.75 8.91 28.10
C LEU A 776 18.59 9.75 28.65
N SER A 777 18.92 10.71 29.52
CA SER A 777 17.92 11.50 30.24
C SER A 777 17.70 12.90 29.70
N THR A 778 18.66 13.42 28.91
CA THR A 778 18.61 14.79 28.36
C THR A 778 19.27 14.89 26.98
N LEU A 779 18.72 15.73 26.12
CA LEU A 779 19.36 16.16 24.87
C LEU A 779 20.04 17.53 25.04
N PRO A 780 21.24 17.74 24.49
CA PRO A 780 21.84 19.06 24.44
C PRO A 780 21.04 20.07 23.62
N THR A 781 21.16 21.37 23.93
CA THR A 781 20.32 22.42 23.32
C THR A 781 20.49 22.49 21.80
N HIS A 782 21.73 22.33 21.29
CA HIS A 782 22.03 22.44 19.87
C HIS A 782 22.39 21.08 19.23
N PHE A 783 21.86 19.99 19.80
CA PHE A 783 22.29 18.64 19.45
C PHE A 783 22.16 18.33 17.95
N PHE A 784 21.08 18.82 17.31
CA PHE A 784 20.81 18.56 15.89
C PHE A 784 21.32 19.65 14.92
N LYS A 785 22.08 20.66 15.39
CA LYS A 785 22.52 21.80 14.55
C LYS A 785 23.28 21.39 13.28
N ASN A 786 23.95 20.24 13.34
CA ASN A 786 24.81 19.73 12.28
C ASN A 786 24.08 18.71 11.38
N VAL A 787 22.81 18.38 11.60
CA VAL A 787 22.08 17.37 10.78
C VAL A 787 20.76 17.90 10.22
N PRO A 788 20.77 19.04 9.49
CA PRO A 788 19.54 19.68 9.02
C PRO A 788 18.80 18.87 7.93
N LEU A 789 19.47 17.90 7.31
CA LEU A 789 18.89 17.06 6.26
C LEU A 789 18.09 15.86 6.79
N LEU A 790 18.02 15.70 8.12
CA LEU A 790 17.35 14.56 8.74
C LEU A 790 15.85 14.54 8.38
N LYS A 791 15.39 13.40 7.84
CA LYS A 791 14.00 13.16 7.45
C LYS A 791 13.26 12.25 8.43
N LYS A 792 13.99 11.39 9.12
CA LYS A 792 13.45 10.46 10.11
C LYS A 792 14.30 10.48 11.37
N LEU A 793 13.64 10.74 12.50
CA LEU A 793 14.23 10.71 13.82
C LEU A 793 13.41 9.82 14.75
N THR A 794 14.07 8.83 15.35
CA THR A 794 13.48 7.99 16.38
C THR A 794 14.32 8.07 17.64
N LEU A 795 13.70 8.49 18.73
CA LEU A 795 14.24 8.63 20.09
C LEU A 795 13.46 7.78 21.08
N SER A 796 12.87 6.66 20.65
CA SER A 796 11.93 5.88 21.46
C SER A 796 12.58 5.04 22.56
N ASN A 797 11.86 4.82 23.66
CA ASN A 797 12.27 4.00 24.80
C ASN A 797 13.62 4.46 25.39
N ASN A 798 13.79 5.77 25.63
CA ASN A 798 14.90 6.28 26.41
C ASN A 798 14.38 6.84 27.75
N SER A 799 15.24 7.47 28.53
CA SER A 799 14.87 8.08 29.82
C SER A 799 14.68 9.60 29.74
N LEU A 800 14.36 10.13 28.56
CA LEU A 800 14.20 11.57 28.35
C LEU A 800 13.03 12.09 29.19
N SER A 801 13.33 12.92 30.18
CA SER A 801 12.33 13.50 31.08
C SER A 801 11.97 14.95 30.74
N VAL A 802 12.86 15.66 30.01
CA VAL A 802 12.64 17.04 29.58
C VAL A 802 13.25 17.25 28.19
N LEU A 803 12.49 17.89 27.31
CA LEU A 803 12.96 18.39 26.02
C LEU A 803 12.99 19.91 26.06
N LYS A 804 14.14 20.50 25.72
CA LYS A 804 14.28 21.96 25.68
C LYS A 804 13.50 22.55 24.49
N PRO A 805 12.91 23.75 24.63
CA PRO A 805 12.30 24.45 23.50
C PRO A 805 13.30 24.61 22.35
N GLY A 806 12.83 24.41 21.12
CA GLY A 806 13.64 24.54 19.92
C GLY A 806 14.71 23.46 19.69
N VAL A 807 14.78 22.39 20.50
CA VAL A 807 15.79 21.33 20.31
C VAL A 807 15.71 20.69 18.91
N PHE A 808 14.51 20.63 18.32
CA PHE A 808 14.27 20.10 16.97
C PHE A 808 14.29 21.16 15.87
N ASP A 809 14.48 22.45 16.19
CA ASP A 809 14.41 23.54 15.21
C ASP A 809 15.34 23.38 13.99
N PRO A 810 16.55 22.82 14.10
CA PRO A 810 17.40 22.57 12.94
C PRO A 810 16.80 21.58 11.92
N LEU A 811 15.82 20.77 12.31
CA LEU A 811 15.31 19.62 11.56
C LEU A 811 14.12 20.00 10.64
N VAL A 812 14.28 21.01 9.80
CA VAL A 812 13.20 21.57 8.97
C VAL A 812 12.63 20.60 7.91
N LEU A 813 13.42 19.59 7.53
CA LEU A 813 13.05 18.53 6.57
C LEU A 813 12.49 17.26 7.24
N LEU A 814 12.33 17.27 8.56
CA LEU A 814 11.88 16.10 9.33
C LEU A 814 10.44 15.74 8.97
N LYS A 815 10.21 14.49 8.57
CA LYS A 815 8.90 13.95 8.19
C LYS A 815 8.32 13.02 9.26
N LEU A 816 9.18 12.30 9.97
CA LEU A 816 8.78 11.41 11.05
C LEU A 816 9.60 11.71 12.29
N LEU A 817 8.89 11.91 13.40
CA LEU A 817 9.45 12.02 14.73
C LEU A 817 8.75 11.02 15.65
N ASP A 818 9.53 10.08 16.18
CA ASP A 818 9.08 9.15 17.20
C ASP A 818 9.87 9.38 18.48
N ILE A 819 9.21 9.88 19.52
CA ILE A 819 9.78 10.07 20.86
C ILE A 819 9.02 9.25 21.91
N SER A 820 8.35 8.18 21.49
CA SER A 820 7.55 7.30 22.35
C SER A 820 8.35 6.66 23.49
N GLU A 821 7.68 6.18 24.53
CA GLU A 821 8.28 5.46 25.66
C GLU A 821 9.36 6.28 26.39
N ASN A 822 9.18 7.59 26.53
CA ASN A 822 10.06 8.49 27.30
C ASN A 822 9.29 9.20 28.41
N PRO A 823 9.80 9.31 29.65
CA PRO A 823 9.06 9.87 30.78
C PRO A 823 8.95 11.42 30.79
N LEU A 824 8.40 12.02 29.73
CA LEU A 824 8.42 13.48 29.49
C LEU A 824 7.48 14.30 30.39
N VAL A 825 6.33 13.75 30.79
CA VAL A 825 5.29 14.38 31.64
C VAL A 825 4.62 15.65 31.07
N THR A 826 5.40 16.61 30.57
CA THR A 826 4.95 17.87 29.96
C THR A 826 5.80 18.22 28.74
N LEU A 827 5.23 18.98 27.80
CA LEU A 827 5.94 19.50 26.63
C LEU A 827 5.88 21.03 26.63
N ASP A 828 6.85 21.67 25.97
CA ASP A 828 6.84 23.11 25.74
C ASP A 828 6.08 23.47 24.45
N THR A 829 5.43 24.64 24.41
CA THR A 829 4.68 25.11 23.23
C THR A 829 5.54 25.35 22.00
N GLU A 830 6.82 25.69 22.16
CA GLU A 830 7.73 25.98 21.06
C GLU A 830 8.55 24.75 20.61
N LEU A 831 8.28 23.56 21.18
CA LEU A 831 9.06 22.36 20.91
C LEU A 831 9.10 21.97 19.42
N PHE A 832 8.02 22.24 18.69
CA PHE A 832 7.85 21.90 17.27
C PHE A 832 7.74 23.13 16.37
N ALA A 833 8.21 24.29 16.83
CA ALA A 833 7.95 25.58 16.18
C ALA A 833 8.50 25.65 14.74
N LYS A 834 9.62 24.99 14.44
CA LYS A 834 10.27 24.99 13.10
C LYS A 834 10.26 23.65 12.35
N THR A 835 9.53 22.63 12.83
CA THR A 835 9.44 21.30 12.18
C THR A 835 8.24 21.20 11.22
N TYR A 836 8.15 22.11 10.25
CA TYR A 836 6.95 22.27 9.41
C TYR A 836 6.62 21.08 8.49
N SER A 837 7.64 20.28 8.13
CA SER A 837 7.51 19.14 7.20
C SER A 837 7.02 17.84 7.86
N LEU A 838 6.71 17.88 9.16
CA LEU A 838 6.41 16.70 9.95
C LEU A 838 5.05 16.12 9.53
N LYS A 839 5.05 14.84 9.16
CA LYS A 839 3.87 14.08 8.74
C LYS A 839 3.39 13.11 9.81
N ASP A 840 4.33 12.49 10.51
CA ASP A 840 4.05 11.51 11.55
C ASP A 840 4.74 11.93 12.86
N LEU A 841 3.94 12.11 13.91
CA LEU A 841 4.41 12.42 15.26
C LEU A 841 3.91 11.36 16.23
N ILE A 842 4.86 10.63 16.83
CA ILE A 842 4.57 9.54 17.77
C ILE A 842 5.06 9.94 19.16
N LEU A 843 4.09 10.13 20.06
CA LEU A 843 4.22 10.54 21.46
C LEU A 843 3.62 9.46 22.40
N ARG A 844 3.52 8.22 21.93
CA ARG A 844 2.95 7.09 22.66
C ARG A 844 3.72 6.80 23.96
N ASN A 845 3.02 6.54 25.05
CA ASN A 845 3.63 6.17 26.34
C ASN A 845 4.73 7.14 26.80
N THR A 846 4.45 8.45 26.73
CA THR A 846 5.41 9.49 27.15
C THR A 846 5.11 10.09 28.54
N ASN A 847 4.23 9.42 29.30
CA ASN A 847 3.81 9.83 30.65
C ASN A 847 3.11 11.20 30.68
N LEU A 848 2.61 11.71 29.53
CA LEU A 848 2.03 13.05 29.42
C LEU A 848 0.73 13.16 30.22
N THR A 849 0.64 14.20 31.05
CA THR A 849 -0.58 14.49 31.84
C THR A 849 -1.39 15.66 31.27
N VAL A 850 -0.75 16.55 30.52
CA VAL A 850 -1.37 17.73 29.91
C VAL A 850 -0.67 18.09 28.60
N LEU A 851 -1.43 18.63 27.65
CA LEU A 851 -0.91 19.22 26.41
C LEU A 851 -1.10 20.74 26.45
N PRO A 852 -0.06 21.55 26.23
CA PRO A 852 -0.22 22.99 26.19
C PRO A 852 -0.87 23.42 24.86
N LEU A 853 -1.77 24.39 24.94
CA LEU A 853 -2.47 24.90 23.77
C LEU A 853 -1.49 25.57 22.79
N GLY A 854 -1.51 25.13 21.53
CA GLY A 854 -0.68 25.69 20.46
C GLY A 854 0.58 24.90 20.12
N ILE A 855 0.88 23.83 20.86
CA ILE A 855 2.06 22.99 20.62
C ILE A 855 2.17 22.41 19.20
N PHE A 856 1.02 22.20 18.55
CA PHE A 856 0.97 21.64 17.19
C PHE A 856 0.69 22.70 16.10
N ASP A 857 0.60 23.99 16.43
CA ASP A 857 0.13 25.05 15.52
C ASP A 857 0.97 25.22 14.25
N SER A 858 2.24 24.78 14.26
CA SER A 858 3.17 24.87 13.14
C SER A 858 3.17 23.63 12.23
N LEU A 859 2.43 22.57 12.58
CA LEU A 859 2.52 21.25 11.94
C LEU A 859 1.46 21.07 10.85
N ASP A 860 1.46 21.94 9.84
CA ASP A 860 0.44 21.97 8.78
C ASP A 860 0.35 20.67 7.95
N ASP A 861 1.47 19.94 7.82
CA ASP A 861 1.60 18.70 7.02
C ASP A 861 1.35 17.42 7.85
N LEU A 862 1.05 17.55 9.15
CA LEU A 862 0.87 16.42 10.05
C LEU A 862 -0.36 15.61 9.66
N ALA A 863 -0.15 14.35 9.28
CA ALA A 863 -1.19 13.41 8.89
C ALA A 863 -1.53 12.43 10.03
N THR A 864 -0.53 12.02 10.80
CA THR A 864 -0.70 11.06 11.91
C THR A 864 -0.16 11.64 13.21
N LEU A 865 -1.02 11.63 14.24
CA LEU A 865 -0.65 11.97 15.61
C LEU A 865 -1.00 10.82 16.56
N ASP A 866 0.00 10.23 17.20
CA ASP A 866 -0.18 9.17 18.19
C ASP A 866 0.15 9.69 19.59
N LEU A 867 -0.88 9.84 20.42
CA LEU A 867 -0.84 10.25 21.83
C LEU A 867 -1.31 9.11 22.76
N SER A 868 -1.33 7.86 22.27
CA SER A 868 -1.82 6.72 23.03
C SER A 868 -0.95 6.38 24.25
N GLU A 869 -1.51 5.66 25.22
CA GLU A 869 -0.82 5.17 26.42
C GLU A 869 -0.21 6.28 27.30
N ASN A 870 -0.81 7.47 27.29
CA ASN A 870 -0.43 8.57 28.17
C ASN A 870 -1.39 8.67 29.38
N HIS A 871 -1.29 9.75 30.15
CA HIS A 871 -2.13 10.01 31.31
C HIS A 871 -2.97 11.28 31.14
N LEU A 872 -3.38 11.58 29.90
CA LEU A 872 -4.21 12.73 29.60
C LEU A 872 -5.61 12.54 30.17
N SER A 873 -6.05 13.42 31.07
CA SER A 873 -7.41 13.38 31.64
C SER A 873 -8.42 14.24 30.89
N ALA A 874 -7.94 15.21 30.11
CA ALA A 874 -8.73 16.14 29.30
C ALA A 874 -7.87 16.73 28.17
N LEU A 875 -8.54 17.28 27.15
CA LEU A 875 -7.91 18.00 26.04
C LEU A 875 -8.37 19.46 26.01
N PRO A 876 -7.46 20.44 25.81
CA PRO A 876 -7.85 21.83 25.60
C PRO A 876 -8.69 22.02 24.33
N THR A 877 -9.66 22.95 24.38
CA THR A 877 -10.40 23.38 23.18
C THR A 877 -9.44 23.93 22.13
N GLY A 878 -9.57 23.48 20.88
CA GLY A 878 -8.70 23.90 19.79
C GLY A 878 -7.26 23.39 19.88
N ILE A 879 -6.97 22.32 20.63
CA ILE A 879 -5.62 21.73 20.69
C ILE A 879 -5.11 21.28 19.32
N PHE A 880 -6.01 20.85 18.43
CA PHE A 880 -5.69 20.43 17.07
C PHE A 880 -5.90 21.52 16.02
N ARG A 881 -6.06 22.78 16.43
CA ARG A 881 -6.26 23.89 15.50
C ARG A 881 -5.08 23.95 14.52
N LYS A 882 -5.38 24.32 13.26
CA LYS A 882 -4.42 24.41 12.14
C LYS A 882 -3.82 23.08 11.65
N LEU A 883 -4.18 21.93 12.22
CA LEU A 883 -3.76 20.63 11.70
C LEU A 883 -4.60 20.20 10.49
N TYR A 884 -4.50 20.96 9.40
CA TYR A 884 -5.40 20.81 8.25
C TYR A 884 -5.24 19.50 7.48
N SER A 885 -4.09 18.84 7.64
CA SER A 885 -3.74 17.58 6.98
C SER A 885 -3.94 16.35 7.87
N LEU A 886 -4.40 16.53 9.11
CA LEU A 886 -4.51 15.44 10.09
C LEU A 886 -5.60 14.47 9.65
N GLU A 887 -5.22 13.21 9.42
CA GLU A 887 -6.11 12.13 8.99
C GLU A 887 -6.34 11.10 10.10
N LYS A 888 -5.36 10.93 11.00
CA LYS A 888 -5.43 9.97 12.11
C LYS A 888 -4.95 10.56 13.42
N VAL A 889 -5.75 10.36 14.47
CA VAL A 889 -5.36 10.63 15.85
C VAL A 889 -5.62 9.40 16.71
N SER A 890 -4.61 8.97 17.48
CA SER A 890 -4.81 8.00 18.56
C SER A 890 -4.66 8.67 19.91
N LEU A 891 -5.67 8.48 20.75
CA LEU A 891 -5.77 8.91 22.14
C LEU A 891 -6.11 7.72 23.03
N GLU A 892 -5.87 6.50 22.55
CA GLU A 892 -6.19 5.28 23.27
C GLU A 892 -5.42 5.15 24.58
N LYS A 893 -5.97 4.43 25.56
CA LYS A 893 -5.30 4.13 26.84
C LYS A 893 -4.83 5.40 27.55
N ASN A 894 -5.70 6.40 27.60
CA ASN A 894 -5.53 7.61 28.40
C ASN A 894 -6.54 7.61 29.56
N GLY A 895 -6.64 8.72 30.30
CA GLY A 895 -7.60 8.89 31.39
C GLY A 895 -8.73 9.86 31.05
N ILE A 896 -9.09 10.01 29.77
CA ILE A 896 -10.00 11.07 29.32
C ILE A 896 -11.41 10.78 29.82
N VAL A 897 -11.91 11.65 30.71
CA VAL A 897 -13.25 11.50 31.31
C VAL A 897 -14.34 12.14 30.45
N GLN A 898 -14.00 13.22 29.75
CA GLN A 898 -14.93 13.96 28.88
C GLN A 898 -14.17 14.69 27.78
N LEU A 899 -14.82 14.85 26.63
CA LEU A 899 -14.37 15.68 25.51
C LEU A 899 -15.32 16.86 25.36
N VAL A 900 -14.77 18.07 25.42
CA VAL A 900 -15.56 19.31 25.28
C VAL A 900 -15.79 19.63 23.80
N PRO A 901 -16.91 20.30 23.45
CA PRO A 901 -17.12 20.82 22.10
C PRO A 901 -15.94 21.69 21.66
N GLY A 902 -15.53 21.55 20.40
CA GLY A 902 -14.45 22.33 19.79
C GLY A 902 -13.03 21.81 20.02
N VAL A 903 -12.83 20.65 20.66
CA VAL A 903 -11.51 19.97 20.68
C VAL A 903 -11.04 19.66 19.26
N PHE A 904 -11.95 19.20 18.40
CA PHE A 904 -11.70 18.81 17.01
C PHE A 904 -12.05 19.90 15.99
N ASP A 905 -12.09 21.17 16.41
CA ASP A 905 -12.31 22.27 15.48
C ASP A 905 -11.08 22.50 14.60
N GLY A 906 -11.32 22.66 13.30
CA GLY A 906 -10.28 22.95 12.30
C GLY A 906 -9.60 21.74 11.66
N VAL A 907 -9.96 20.50 12.06
CA VAL A 907 -9.41 19.24 11.51
C VAL A 907 -10.39 18.51 10.58
N SER A 908 -10.90 19.18 9.55
CA SER A 908 -11.94 18.64 8.67
C SER A 908 -11.56 17.37 7.88
N GLY A 909 -10.25 17.05 7.81
CA GLY A 909 -9.71 15.89 7.12
C GLY A 909 -9.53 14.64 8.01
N LEU A 910 -9.87 14.72 9.30
CA LEU A 910 -9.68 13.64 10.25
C LEU A 910 -10.65 12.49 9.96
N LYS A 911 -10.11 11.29 9.71
CA LYS A 911 -10.84 10.08 9.31
C LYS A 911 -10.84 8.99 10.38
N ASN A 912 -9.72 8.83 11.09
CA ASN A 912 -9.54 7.75 12.05
C ASN A 912 -9.30 8.33 13.45
N ILE A 913 -10.22 8.03 14.36
CA ILE A 913 -10.23 8.57 15.73
C ILE A 913 -10.25 7.39 16.70
N LEU A 914 -9.13 7.16 17.37
CA LEU A 914 -8.99 6.06 18.32
C LEU A 914 -9.06 6.60 19.75
N LEU A 915 -10.13 6.28 20.45
CA LEU A 915 -10.44 6.74 21.82
C LEU A 915 -10.67 5.55 22.78
N GLY A 916 -10.29 4.33 22.37
CA GLY A 916 -10.38 3.12 23.18
C GLY A 916 -9.66 3.24 24.53
N HIS A 917 -10.10 2.48 25.53
CA HIS A 917 -9.47 2.45 26.87
C HIS A 917 -9.36 3.85 27.53
N ASN A 918 -10.47 4.58 27.59
CA ASN A 918 -10.55 5.86 28.31
C ASN A 918 -11.67 5.79 29.38
N GLU A 919 -12.04 6.94 29.94
CA GLU A 919 -13.02 7.05 31.03
C GLU A 919 -14.32 7.72 30.56
N LEU A 920 -14.59 7.73 29.25
CA LEU A 920 -15.72 8.44 28.64
C LEU A 920 -17.04 7.76 28.97
N SER A 921 -18.02 8.52 29.47
CA SER A 921 -19.38 8.02 29.70
C SER A 921 -20.44 8.57 28.73
N SER A 922 -20.09 9.63 27.99
CA SER A 922 -20.98 10.31 27.03
C SER A 922 -20.14 11.12 26.03
N LEU A 923 -20.69 11.36 24.84
CA LEU A 923 -20.14 12.32 23.87
C LEU A 923 -21.13 13.48 23.67
N HIS A 924 -20.59 14.68 23.48
CA HIS A 924 -21.43 15.81 23.10
C HIS A 924 -21.94 15.64 21.65
N PRO A 925 -23.22 15.94 21.34
CA PRO A 925 -23.78 15.76 20.00
C PRO A 925 -23.00 16.45 18.87
N GLU A 926 -22.44 17.62 19.15
CA GLU A 926 -21.69 18.44 18.17
C GLU A 926 -20.17 18.17 18.15
N LEU A 927 -19.66 17.18 18.91
CA LEU A 927 -18.22 16.99 19.09
C LEU A 927 -17.46 16.79 17.76
N PHE A 928 -18.07 16.08 16.81
CA PHE A 928 -17.49 15.76 15.50
C PHE A 928 -18.30 16.33 14.32
N SER A 929 -19.22 17.27 14.57
CA SER A 929 -20.13 17.77 13.52
C SER A 929 -19.41 18.47 12.35
N ASN A 930 -18.16 18.89 12.55
CA ASN A 930 -17.34 19.57 11.55
C ASN A 930 -16.52 18.60 10.66
N LEU A 931 -16.60 17.29 10.89
CA LEU A 931 -15.86 16.29 10.13
C LEU A 931 -16.65 15.83 8.90
N LEU A 932 -15.96 15.70 7.75
CA LEU A 932 -16.61 15.32 6.48
C LEU A 932 -16.97 13.84 6.41
N GLN A 933 -16.12 12.98 6.97
CA GLN A 933 -16.26 11.53 7.00
C GLN A 933 -15.31 10.96 8.06
N ILE A 934 -15.78 9.98 8.84
CA ILE A 934 -15.03 9.26 9.86
C ILE A 934 -15.01 7.80 9.42
N ASP A 935 -13.89 7.35 8.86
CA ASP A 935 -13.72 5.97 8.41
C ASP A 935 -13.78 5.00 9.59
N GLY A 936 -13.21 5.39 10.74
CA GLY A 936 -13.21 4.59 11.96
C GLY A 936 -13.25 5.44 13.23
N LEU A 937 -14.22 5.15 14.10
CA LEU A 937 -14.33 5.71 15.44
C LEU A 937 -14.30 4.57 16.46
N ASP A 938 -13.22 4.49 17.22
CA ASP A 938 -13.09 3.48 18.29
C ASP A 938 -13.36 4.12 19.66
N LEU A 939 -14.40 3.64 20.33
CA LEU A 939 -14.83 4.02 21.69
C LEU A 939 -14.84 2.80 22.63
N SER A 940 -14.13 1.73 22.28
CA SER A 940 -14.03 0.51 23.09
C SER A 940 -13.45 0.77 24.48
N HIS A 941 -13.73 -0.10 25.46
CA HIS A 941 -13.20 -0.03 26.82
C HIS A 941 -13.37 1.35 27.49
N ASN A 942 -14.56 1.93 27.39
CA ASN A 942 -14.96 3.18 28.04
C ASN A 942 -16.07 2.90 29.08
N LYS A 943 -16.86 3.91 29.47
CA LYS A 943 -17.91 3.84 30.49
C LYS A 943 -19.31 4.12 29.94
N PHE A 944 -19.56 3.87 28.65
CA PHE A 944 -20.87 4.12 28.05
C PHE A 944 -21.91 3.08 28.53
N VAL A 945 -22.98 3.54 29.20
CA VAL A 945 -24.11 2.69 29.60
C VAL A 945 -25.19 2.63 28.51
N SER A 946 -25.32 3.70 27.73
CA SER A 946 -26.18 3.76 26.54
C SER A 946 -25.49 4.61 25.48
N PHE A 947 -25.72 4.28 24.21
CA PHE A 947 -25.18 5.07 23.11
C PHE A 947 -26.25 5.26 22.04
N ASP A 948 -26.57 6.52 21.73
CA ASP A 948 -27.49 6.89 20.66
C ASP A 948 -26.72 7.68 19.61
N LEU A 949 -26.30 6.99 18.54
CA LEU A 949 -25.62 7.63 17.42
C LEU A 949 -26.55 8.62 16.71
N THR A 950 -27.86 8.38 16.70
CA THR A 950 -28.84 9.18 15.96
C THR A 950 -29.08 10.54 16.60
N ALA A 951 -28.77 10.66 17.90
CA ALA A 951 -28.76 11.91 18.64
C ALA A 951 -27.52 12.78 18.37
N THR A 952 -26.57 12.31 17.54
CA THR A 952 -25.32 13.03 17.26
C THR A 952 -25.35 13.76 15.92
N GLY A 953 -24.62 14.86 15.83
CA GLY A 953 -24.43 15.63 14.59
C GLY A 953 -23.54 14.92 13.55
N PHE A 954 -22.92 13.80 13.90
CA PHE A 954 -22.00 13.02 13.07
C PHE A 954 -22.56 11.62 12.72
N GLN A 955 -23.86 11.40 12.94
CA GLN A 955 -24.51 10.10 12.74
C GLN A 955 -24.34 9.51 11.32
N ASN A 956 -24.20 10.36 10.30
CA ASN A 956 -24.08 9.96 8.90
C ASN A 956 -22.64 10.04 8.36
N THR A 957 -21.67 10.39 9.20
CA THR A 957 -20.27 10.51 8.79
C THR A 957 -19.42 9.32 9.22
N VAL A 958 -19.86 8.54 10.22
CA VAL A 958 -19.14 7.37 10.74
C VAL A 958 -19.44 6.12 9.89
N LEU A 959 -18.40 5.47 9.36
CA LEU A 959 -18.50 4.21 8.63
C LEU A 959 -18.31 2.99 9.53
N VAL A 960 -17.29 3.00 10.39
CA VAL A 960 -16.99 1.91 11.34
C VAL A 960 -16.98 2.44 12.76
N LEU A 961 -17.71 1.76 13.65
CA LEU A 961 -17.84 2.13 15.06
C LEU A 961 -17.46 0.95 15.98
N GLY A 962 -16.48 1.17 16.85
CA GLY A 962 -16.09 0.24 17.93
C GLY A 962 -16.62 0.71 19.28
N LEU A 963 -17.31 -0.17 20.00
CA LEU A 963 -17.97 0.11 21.29
C LEU A 963 -17.81 -1.06 22.28
N ASP A 964 -16.82 -1.92 22.05
CA ASP A 964 -16.59 -3.12 22.87
C ASP A 964 -16.34 -2.77 24.34
N SER A 965 -16.67 -3.66 25.27
CA SER A 965 -16.33 -3.55 26.69
C SER A 965 -16.76 -2.25 27.39
N ASN A 966 -17.96 -1.74 27.10
CA ASN A 966 -18.50 -0.51 27.70
C ASN A 966 -19.57 -0.76 28.78
N GLY A 967 -20.19 -1.94 28.78
CA GLY A 967 -21.32 -2.26 29.63
C GLY A 967 -22.66 -1.70 29.14
N LEU A 968 -22.78 -1.44 27.83
CA LEU A 968 -23.97 -0.89 27.17
C LEU A 968 -25.21 -1.75 27.42
N THR A 969 -26.31 -1.12 27.84
CA THR A 969 -27.64 -1.75 27.95
C THR A 969 -28.61 -1.33 26.85
N SER A 970 -28.31 -0.25 26.13
CA SER A 970 -29.11 0.25 25.02
C SER A 970 -28.19 0.87 23.96
N LEU A 971 -28.48 0.60 22.69
CA LEU A 971 -27.73 1.11 21.55
C LEU A 971 -28.70 1.45 20.42
N LYS A 972 -28.60 2.67 19.89
CA LYS A 972 -29.28 3.11 18.68
C LYS A 972 -28.27 3.59 17.65
N ILE A 973 -28.36 3.06 16.43
CA ILE A 973 -27.41 3.34 15.33
C ILE A 973 -28.09 3.97 14.10
N SER A 974 -27.27 4.62 13.27
CA SER A 974 -27.67 5.16 11.96
C SER A 974 -27.73 4.04 10.90
N PRO A 975 -28.65 4.11 9.92
CA PRO A 975 -28.70 3.15 8.80
C PRO A 975 -27.50 3.24 7.85
N THR A 976 -26.66 4.28 7.93
CA THR A 976 -25.48 4.49 7.06
C THR A 976 -24.21 3.82 7.58
N LEU A 977 -24.25 3.17 8.75
CA LEU A 977 -23.09 2.53 9.35
C LEU A 977 -22.75 1.22 8.60
N GLU A 978 -21.48 1.03 8.23
CA GLU A 978 -21.02 -0.14 7.47
C GLU A 978 -20.45 -1.26 8.35
N GLY A 979 -19.79 -0.90 9.45
CA GLY A 979 -19.21 -1.84 10.42
C GLY A 979 -19.46 -1.45 11.88
N LEU A 980 -19.74 -2.44 12.72
CA LEU A 980 -20.02 -2.25 14.14
C LEU A 980 -19.39 -3.36 14.99
N SER A 981 -18.68 -2.99 16.04
CA SER A 981 -18.19 -3.91 17.08
C SER A 981 -18.73 -3.49 18.44
N VAL A 982 -19.45 -4.39 19.13
CA VAL A 982 -20.11 -4.14 20.43
C VAL A 982 -19.92 -5.30 21.40
N ASP A 983 -18.79 -5.98 21.33
CA ASP A 983 -18.46 -7.15 22.14
C ASP A 983 -18.39 -6.79 23.63
N ASP A 984 -18.61 -7.76 24.52
CA ASP A 984 -18.48 -7.58 25.98
C ASP A 984 -19.38 -6.46 26.56
N ASN A 985 -20.66 -6.47 26.15
CA ASN A 985 -21.66 -5.51 26.60
C ASN A 985 -22.87 -6.22 27.26
N LYS A 986 -23.97 -5.50 27.50
CA LYS A 986 -25.20 -6.00 28.13
C LYS A 986 -26.42 -5.81 27.22
N LEU A 987 -26.21 -5.77 25.90
CA LEU A 987 -27.26 -5.49 24.92
C LEU A 987 -28.14 -6.71 24.70
N SER A 988 -29.45 -6.49 24.62
CA SER A 988 -30.43 -7.48 24.16
C SER A 988 -31.05 -7.13 22.79
N SER A 989 -30.87 -5.89 22.35
CA SER A 989 -31.34 -5.37 21.06
C SER A 989 -30.44 -4.23 20.59
N ILE A 990 -30.40 -4.00 19.28
CA ILE A 990 -29.76 -2.84 18.64
C ILE A 990 -30.85 -2.09 17.87
N GLU A 991 -31.13 -0.84 18.20
CA GLU A 991 -32.13 -0.03 17.52
C GLU A 991 -31.53 0.68 16.29
N VAL A 992 -32.35 0.88 15.25
CA VAL A 992 -31.96 1.58 14.01
C VAL A 992 -33.04 2.60 13.70
N ASP A 993 -32.65 3.81 13.31
CA ASP A 993 -33.59 4.84 12.87
C ASP A 993 -34.18 4.45 11.49
N GLN A 994 -35.43 4.01 11.47
CA GLN A 994 -36.14 3.67 10.24
C GLN A 994 -37.15 4.76 9.91
N SER A 995 -36.86 5.55 8.87
CA SER A 995 -37.93 6.03 7.98
C SER A 995 -38.44 4.81 7.21
N GLU A 996 -39.75 4.64 7.03
CA GLU A 996 -40.45 3.40 6.64
C GLU A 996 -39.91 2.61 5.42
N ASP A 997 -38.92 3.11 4.67
CA ASP A 997 -38.34 2.49 3.45
C ASP A 997 -36.79 2.34 3.45
N SER A 998 -36.04 2.70 4.50
CA SER A 998 -34.57 2.59 4.53
C SER A 998 -34.05 1.35 5.27
N PHE A 999 -33.31 0.50 4.56
CA PHE A 999 -32.60 -0.65 5.17
C PHE A 999 -31.19 -0.23 5.61
N SER A 1000 -30.73 -0.77 6.74
CA SER A 1000 -29.35 -0.59 7.20
C SER A 1000 -28.36 -1.22 6.23
N ILE A 1001 -27.26 -0.51 5.93
CA ILE A 1001 -26.18 -1.00 5.06
C ILE A 1001 -25.10 -1.80 5.82
N LEU A 1002 -25.32 -2.07 7.10
CA LEU A 1002 -24.34 -2.74 7.97
C LEU A 1002 -23.94 -4.10 7.39
N THR A 1003 -22.65 -4.26 7.10
CA THR A 1003 -22.10 -5.48 6.49
C THR A 1003 -21.27 -6.32 7.46
N GLN A 1004 -20.73 -5.71 8.52
CA GLN A 1004 -19.93 -6.38 9.54
C GLN A 1004 -20.48 -6.04 10.92
N LEU A 1005 -20.77 -7.07 11.72
CA LEU A 1005 -21.21 -6.93 13.09
C LEU A 1005 -20.52 -7.94 14.00
N SER A 1006 -19.75 -7.46 14.98
CA SER A 1006 -19.34 -8.24 16.14
C SER A 1006 -20.20 -7.84 17.34
N ALA A 1007 -20.89 -8.81 17.93
CA ALA A 1007 -21.78 -8.65 19.08
C ALA A 1007 -21.65 -9.81 20.08
N ALA A 1008 -20.43 -10.33 20.22
CA ALA A 1008 -20.10 -11.40 21.14
C ALA A 1008 -20.27 -10.97 22.61
N ARG A 1009 -20.49 -11.93 23.51
CA ARG A 1009 -20.56 -11.70 24.98
C ARG A 1009 -21.59 -10.61 25.37
N ASN A 1010 -22.81 -10.74 24.86
CA ASN A 1010 -23.94 -9.85 25.14
C ASN A 1010 -25.13 -10.64 25.75
N ARG A 1011 -26.36 -10.09 25.71
CA ARG A 1011 -27.59 -10.69 26.25
C ARG A 1011 -28.65 -10.92 25.17
N PHE A 1012 -28.24 -11.18 23.93
CA PHE A 1012 -29.18 -11.49 22.86
C PHE A 1012 -29.74 -12.91 23.06
N THR A 1013 -31.08 -13.03 23.03
CA THR A 1013 -31.76 -14.33 23.24
C THR A 1013 -32.35 -14.91 21.95
N ASN A 1014 -32.48 -14.10 20.90
CA ASN A 1014 -33.02 -14.50 19.60
C ASN A 1014 -32.41 -13.67 18.45
N PHE A 1015 -32.62 -14.12 17.21
CA PHE A 1015 -32.08 -13.48 16.02
C PHE A 1015 -32.90 -12.29 15.49
N ASP A 1016 -34.08 -11.98 16.06
CA ASP A 1016 -34.93 -10.87 15.61
C ASP A 1016 -34.20 -9.52 15.71
N SER A 1017 -33.24 -9.42 16.64
CA SER A 1017 -32.38 -8.25 16.77
C SER A 1017 -31.42 -8.05 15.58
N PHE A 1018 -31.19 -9.05 14.73
CA PHE A 1018 -30.27 -8.95 13.59
C PHE A 1018 -30.96 -8.92 12.23
N VAL A 1019 -32.22 -9.35 12.10
CA VAL A 1019 -32.93 -9.39 10.79
C VAL A 1019 -33.11 -8.02 10.12
N LYS A 1020 -32.95 -6.94 10.89
CA LYS A 1020 -32.96 -5.57 10.37
C LYS A 1020 -31.69 -5.21 9.57
N PHE A 1021 -30.64 -6.02 9.64
CA PHE A 1021 -29.35 -5.83 8.96
C PHE A 1021 -29.18 -6.79 7.78
N ARG A 1022 -29.98 -6.59 6.72
CA ARG A 1022 -30.05 -7.52 5.57
C ARG A 1022 -28.75 -7.61 4.75
N ALA A 1023 -27.87 -6.62 4.87
CA ALA A 1023 -26.59 -6.54 4.19
C ALA A 1023 -25.44 -7.23 4.95
N LEU A 1024 -25.69 -7.83 6.12
CA LEU A 1024 -24.63 -8.48 6.91
C LEU A 1024 -23.97 -9.61 6.12
N ASN A 1025 -22.66 -9.50 5.96
CA ASN A 1025 -21.78 -10.52 5.43
C ASN A 1025 -21.08 -11.29 6.56
N PHE A 1026 -20.76 -10.62 7.67
CA PHE A 1026 -20.10 -11.20 8.84
C PHE A 1026 -20.92 -10.88 10.10
N LEU A 1027 -21.22 -11.91 10.89
CA LEU A 1027 -21.84 -11.79 12.20
C LEU A 1027 -21.13 -12.68 13.22
N ASP A 1028 -20.48 -12.08 14.20
CA ASP A 1028 -20.12 -12.76 15.44
C ASP A 1028 -21.15 -12.44 16.52
N ALA A 1029 -21.85 -13.45 17.00
CA ALA A 1029 -22.80 -13.37 18.10
C ALA A 1029 -22.51 -14.46 19.15
N SER A 1030 -21.26 -14.91 19.27
CA SER A 1030 -20.82 -15.91 20.24
C SER A 1030 -21.02 -15.44 21.69
N PHE A 1031 -21.04 -16.37 22.66
CA PHE A 1031 -21.23 -16.06 24.09
C PHE A 1031 -22.50 -15.24 24.42
N ASN A 1032 -23.61 -15.50 23.72
CA ASN A 1032 -24.92 -14.93 23.98
C ASN A 1032 -25.91 -15.98 24.52
N ASP A 1033 -27.11 -15.55 24.91
CA ASP A 1033 -28.14 -16.37 25.56
C ASP A 1033 -29.09 -17.07 24.55
N PHE A 1034 -28.63 -17.40 23.35
CA PHE A 1034 -29.45 -18.11 22.36
C PHE A 1034 -29.74 -19.54 22.82
N THR A 1035 -31.02 -19.93 22.82
CA THR A 1035 -31.44 -21.32 23.10
C THR A 1035 -31.70 -22.16 21.85
N GLU A 1036 -31.87 -21.49 20.70
CA GLU A 1036 -32.20 -22.11 19.42
C GLU A 1036 -31.57 -21.32 18.27
N LEU A 1037 -31.18 -22.02 17.21
CA LEU A 1037 -30.67 -21.44 15.97
C LEU A 1037 -31.78 -21.50 14.91
N ASP A 1038 -32.36 -20.35 14.55
CA ASP A 1038 -33.42 -20.28 13.55
C ASP A 1038 -32.84 -20.22 12.12
N ALA A 1039 -32.58 -21.38 11.54
CA ALA A 1039 -32.04 -21.49 10.19
C ALA A 1039 -33.04 -21.00 9.12
N GLY A 1040 -34.36 -21.04 9.40
CA GLY A 1040 -35.40 -20.52 8.50
C GLY A 1040 -35.34 -19.00 8.38
N LEU A 1041 -35.23 -18.32 9.51
CA LEU A 1041 -35.06 -16.87 9.58
C LEU A 1041 -33.73 -16.43 8.97
N ILE A 1042 -32.62 -17.10 9.29
CA ILE A 1042 -31.30 -16.79 8.70
C ILE A 1042 -31.35 -16.94 7.18
N SER A 1043 -31.88 -18.05 6.68
CA SER A 1043 -31.94 -18.31 5.23
C SER A 1043 -32.86 -17.37 4.46
N THR A 1044 -33.88 -16.81 5.10
CA THR A 1044 -34.86 -15.93 4.43
C THR A 1044 -34.52 -14.45 4.56
N GLN A 1045 -34.04 -14.00 5.72
CA GLN A 1045 -33.82 -12.58 6.03
C GLN A 1045 -32.34 -12.15 5.95
N LEU A 1046 -31.38 -13.06 6.16
CA LEU A 1046 -29.93 -12.77 6.18
C LEU A 1046 -29.21 -13.43 5.00
N GLN A 1047 -29.69 -13.16 3.78
CA GLN A 1047 -29.22 -13.84 2.57
C GLN A 1047 -27.80 -13.46 2.15
N ALA A 1048 -27.28 -12.31 2.61
CA ALA A 1048 -25.91 -11.88 2.35
C ALA A 1048 -24.88 -12.55 3.30
N LEU A 1049 -25.33 -13.18 4.38
CA LEU A 1049 -24.46 -13.65 5.46
C LEU A 1049 -23.52 -14.77 5.00
N ARG A 1050 -22.23 -14.51 5.07
CA ARG A 1050 -21.15 -15.43 4.69
C ARG A 1050 -20.51 -16.12 5.87
N GLU A 1051 -20.40 -15.41 6.98
CA GLU A 1051 -19.77 -15.92 8.19
C GLU A 1051 -20.68 -15.68 9.38
N LEU A 1052 -20.98 -16.76 10.11
CA LEU A 1052 -21.79 -16.72 11.33
C LEU A 1052 -21.07 -17.46 12.45
N ASN A 1053 -20.74 -16.75 13.52
CA ASN A 1053 -20.25 -17.34 14.75
C ASN A 1053 -21.32 -17.21 15.86
N VAL A 1054 -21.80 -18.34 16.37
CA VAL A 1054 -22.69 -18.47 17.53
C VAL A 1054 -22.15 -19.53 18.49
N SER A 1055 -20.83 -19.62 18.60
CA SER A 1055 -20.15 -20.48 19.57
C SER A 1055 -20.39 -20.04 21.01
N ASP A 1056 -20.19 -20.96 21.95
CA ASP A 1056 -20.24 -20.70 23.40
C ASP A 1056 -21.56 -20.06 23.87
N CYS A 1057 -22.67 -20.38 23.19
CA CYS A 1057 -24.02 -19.97 23.56
C CYS A 1057 -24.73 -21.11 24.34
N SER A 1058 -26.07 -21.12 24.38
CA SER A 1058 -26.88 -22.16 25.03
C SER A 1058 -27.79 -22.93 24.05
N LEU A 1059 -27.37 -23.05 22.79
CA LEU A 1059 -28.19 -23.65 21.73
C LEU A 1059 -28.53 -25.11 22.04
N ARG A 1060 -29.81 -25.46 22.04
CA ARG A 1060 -30.32 -26.83 22.28
C ARG A 1060 -30.88 -27.50 21.03
N LEU A 1061 -31.29 -26.71 20.04
CA LEU A 1061 -31.83 -27.19 18.78
C LEU A 1061 -31.58 -26.20 17.63
N ILE A 1062 -31.60 -26.72 16.41
CA ILE A 1062 -31.59 -25.93 15.16
C ILE A 1062 -33.01 -26.02 14.59
N LYS A 1063 -33.73 -24.90 14.47
CA LYS A 1063 -35.07 -24.90 13.88
C LYS A 1063 -34.98 -25.01 12.36
N SER A 1064 -35.66 -26.01 11.81
CA SER A 1064 -35.63 -26.31 10.38
C SER A 1064 -36.89 -25.93 9.59
N GLU A 1065 -37.88 -25.32 10.25
CA GLU A 1065 -39.10 -24.84 9.60
C GLU A 1065 -38.84 -23.61 8.72
N GLY A 1066 -39.44 -23.59 7.52
CA GLY A 1066 -39.38 -22.43 6.62
C GLY A 1066 -38.02 -22.19 5.96
N ILE A 1067 -37.05 -23.10 6.12
CA ILE A 1067 -35.73 -22.94 5.50
C ILE A 1067 -35.82 -22.86 3.98
N ARG A 1068 -35.16 -21.83 3.42
CA ARG A 1068 -34.84 -21.74 1.99
C ARG A 1068 -33.37 -22.03 1.77
N GLN A 1069 -33.01 -22.37 0.54
CA GLN A 1069 -31.60 -22.57 0.20
C GLN A 1069 -30.84 -21.23 0.33
N GLN A 1070 -29.83 -21.20 1.21
CA GLN A 1070 -29.00 -20.02 1.46
C GLN A 1070 -27.57 -20.34 0.99
N THR A 1071 -27.12 -19.62 -0.03
CA THR A 1071 -25.89 -19.94 -0.79
C THR A 1071 -24.72 -19.02 -0.47
N ALA A 1072 -24.90 -18.09 0.47
CA ALA A 1072 -23.86 -17.15 0.85
C ALA A 1072 -23.01 -17.66 2.02
N LEU A 1073 -23.57 -18.43 2.96
CA LEU A 1073 -22.87 -18.84 4.18
C LEU A 1073 -21.78 -19.87 3.86
N THR A 1074 -20.53 -19.47 4.06
CA THR A 1074 -19.34 -20.28 3.85
C THR A 1074 -18.68 -20.70 5.17
N HIS A 1075 -18.89 -19.95 6.26
CA HIS A 1075 -18.35 -20.26 7.58
C HIS A 1075 -19.47 -20.23 8.62
N LEU A 1076 -19.58 -21.33 9.38
CA LEU A 1076 -20.53 -21.45 10.48
C LEU A 1076 -19.81 -22.04 11.70
N ASP A 1077 -19.87 -21.33 12.82
CA ASP A 1077 -19.37 -21.81 14.09
C ASP A 1077 -20.53 -21.90 15.09
N ILE A 1078 -20.87 -23.13 15.49
CA ILE A 1078 -21.86 -23.47 16.53
C ILE A 1078 -21.21 -24.23 17.70
N SER A 1079 -19.88 -24.14 17.84
CA SER A 1079 -19.13 -24.87 18.85
C SER A 1079 -19.50 -24.48 20.30
N ASN A 1080 -19.17 -25.34 21.27
CA ASN A 1080 -19.41 -25.13 22.71
C ASN A 1080 -20.87 -24.77 23.09
N ASN A 1081 -21.83 -25.48 22.50
CA ASN A 1081 -23.26 -25.32 22.77
C ASN A 1081 -23.85 -26.58 23.45
N ASN A 1082 -25.18 -26.68 23.58
CA ASN A 1082 -25.87 -27.79 24.25
C ASN A 1082 -26.70 -28.65 23.26
N LEU A 1083 -26.25 -28.78 22.02
CA LEU A 1083 -26.89 -29.60 20.99
C LEU A 1083 -26.64 -31.08 21.25
N THR A 1084 -27.68 -31.91 21.22
CA THR A 1084 -27.58 -33.37 21.40
C THR A 1084 -27.48 -34.15 20.09
N SER A 1085 -27.88 -33.52 18.99
CA SER A 1085 -27.83 -34.11 17.65
C SER A 1085 -27.62 -33.03 16.60
N LEU A 1086 -26.98 -33.41 15.50
CA LEU A 1086 -26.78 -32.54 14.34
C LEU A 1086 -27.93 -32.78 13.34
N GLU A 1087 -28.79 -31.79 13.12
CA GLU A 1087 -29.87 -31.90 12.12
C GLU A 1087 -29.29 -31.81 10.70
N ILE A 1088 -28.81 -32.93 10.17
CA ILE A 1088 -28.18 -33.00 8.83
C ILE A 1088 -29.14 -32.47 7.74
N GLY A 1089 -30.44 -32.70 7.86
CA GLY A 1089 -31.44 -32.17 6.92
C GLY A 1089 -31.48 -30.64 6.88
N ALA A 1090 -31.33 -29.98 8.04
CA ALA A 1090 -31.26 -28.52 8.13
C ALA A 1090 -29.96 -27.96 7.53
N LEU A 1091 -28.87 -28.72 7.56
CA LEU A 1091 -27.60 -28.32 6.96
C LEU A 1091 -27.58 -28.47 5.44
N SER A 1092 -28.41 -29.34 4.85
CA SER A 1092 -28.51 -29.51 3.39
C SER A 1092 -28.90 -28.24 2.63
N THR A 1093 -29.48 -27.28 3.34
CA THR A 1093 -29.92 -25.99 2.79
C THR A 1093 -28.80 -24.94 2.78
N LEU A 1094 -27.62 -25.27 3.32
CA LEU A 1094 -26.40 -24.45 3.38
C LEU A 1094 -25.31 -25.06 2.47
N PRO A 1095 -25.54 -25.19 1.15
CA PRO A 1095 -24.69 -25.98 0.26
C PRO A 1095 -23.28 -25.40 0.08
N SER A 1096 -23.08 -24.12 0.40
CA SER A 1096 -21.82 -23.39 0.20
C SER A 1096 -20.92 -23.38 1.42
N LEU A 1097 -21.27 -24.13 2.48
CA LEU A 1097 -20.52 -24.17 3.72
C LEU A 1097 -19.15 -24.84 3.52
N GLN A 1098 -18.08 -24.07 3.71
CA GLN A 1098 -16.68 -24.49 3.54
C GLN A 1098 -15.99 -24.77 4.87
N SER A 1099 -16.38 -24.07 5.93
CA SER A 1099 -15.87 -24.27 7.29
C SER A 1099 -17.03 -24.45 8.26
N PHE A 1100 -16.98 -25.51 9.05
CA PHE A 1100 -18.02 -25.81 10.04
C PHE A 1100 -17.42 -26.25 11.36
N ALA A 1101 -17.53 -25.40 12.38
CA ALA A 1101 -17.08 -25.71 13.74
C ALA A 1101 -18.29 -26.06 14.62
N PHE A 1102 -18.25 -27.23 15.26
CA PHE A 1102 -19.36 -27.74 16.06
C PHE A 1102 -18.94 -28.55 17.29
N GLY A 1103 -17.64 -28.75 17.53
CA GLY A 1103 -17.14 -29.34 18.77
C GLY A 1103 -17.62 -28.59 20.02
N GLY A 1104 -17.54 -29.21 21.19
CA GLY A 1104 -18.03 -28.65 22.48
C GLY A 1104 -19.51 -28.91 22.77
N ASN A 1105 -20.24 -29.57 21.86
CA ASN A 1105 -21.64 -29.95 22.02
C ASN A 1105 -21.81 -31.36 22.62
N LEU A 1106 -23.05 -31.72 22.99
CA LEU A 1106 -23.42 -32.97 23.67
C LEU A 1106 -23.85 -34.10 22.69
N PHE A 1107 -23.11 -34.31 21.61
CA PHE A 1107 -23.46 -35.34 20.63
C PHE A 1107 -23.26 -36.76 21.16
N ASP A 1108 -24.31 -37.59 21.12
CA ASP A 1108 -24.23 -38.99 21.53
C ASP A 1108 -23.60 -39.89 20.45
N SER A 1109 -23.94 -39.67 19.17
CA SER A 1109 -23.30 -40.27 17.99
C SER A 1109 -23.84 -39.62 16.71
N PHE A 1110 -23.01 -39.46 15.66
CA PHE A 1110 -23.47 -39.13 14.31
C PHE A 1110 -22.49 -39.68 13.26
N ALA A 1111 -22.98 -39.92 12.05
CA ALA A 1111 -22.17 -40.41 10.95
C ALA A 1111 -21.56 -39.23 10.17
N ILE A 1112 -20.24 -39.06 10.26
CA ILE A 1112 -19.52 -38.02 9.53
C ILE A 1112 -19.72 -38.15 8.01
N SER A 1113 -19.85 -39.37 7.49
CA SER A 1113 -20.11 -39.63 6.07
C SER A 1113 -21.41 -38.98 5.58
N ASN A 1114 -22.44 -38.93 6.43
CA ASN A 1114 -23.70 -38.28 6.09
C ASN A 1114 -23.56 -36.76 6.07
N LEU A 1115 -22.77 -36.20 6.99
CA LEU A 1115 -22.47 -34.76 7.01
C LEU A 1115 -21.67 -34.36 5.76
N LEU A 1116 -20.61 -35.09 5.44
CA LEU A 1116 -19.76 -34.86 4.27
C LEU A 1116 -20.54 -35.02 2.95
N ALA A 1117 -21.43 -36.02 2.88
CA ALA A 1117 -22.31 -36.18 1.71
C ALA A 1117 -23.33 -35.03 1.56
N THR A 1118 -23.71 -34.41 2.68
CA THR A 1118 -24.69 -33.31 2.69
C THR A 1118 -24.04 -31.96 2.39
N LEU A 1119 -22.76 -31.77 2.76
CA LEU A 1119 -22.02 -30.53 2.59
C LEU A 1119 -20.81 -30.74 1.65
N PRO A 1120 -21.02 -30.70 0.33
CA PRO A 1120 -19.99 -31.06 -0.65
C PRO A 1120 -18.83 -30.06 -0.74
N GLU A 1121 -19.04 -28.81 -0.32
CA GLU A 1121 -18.01 -27.75 -0.31
C GLU A 1121 -17.22 -27.69 1.01
N LEU A 1122 -17.54 -28.54 1.99
CA LEU A 1122 -16.92 -28.51 3.31
C LEU A 1122 -15.44 -28.90 3.19
N CYS A 1123 -14.56 -27.99 3.56
CA CYS A 1123 -13.12 -28.15 3.51
C CYS A 1123 -12.50 -28.25 4.91
N ASN A 1124 -13.13 -27.66 5.92
CA ASN A 1124 -12.61 -27.61 7.30
C ASN A 1124 -13.68 -27.94 8.34
N ILE A 1125 -13.32 -28.73 9.36
CA ILE A 1125 -14.17 -28.96 10.54
C ILE A 1125 -13.45 -28.62 11.85
N GLY A 1126 -14.16 -27.93 12.74
CA GLY A 1126 -13.71 -27.61 14.09
C GLY A 1126 -14.34 -28.53 15.12
N LEU A 1127 -13.53 -29.32 15.84
CA LEU A 1127 -13.98 -30.34 16.80
C LEU A 1127 -13.58 -30.05 18.27
N GLU A 1128 -13.06 -28.86 18.55
CA GLU A 1128 -12.57 -28.49 19.87
C GLU A 1128 -13.69 -28.44 20.94
N GLY A 1129 -13.36 -28.63 22.21
CA GLY A 1129 -14.31 -28.51 23.32
C GLY A 1129 -15.09 -29.78 23.69
N THR A 1130 -15.24 -30.77 22.79
CA THR A 1130 -15.86 -32.07 23.11
C THR A 1130 -14.81 -33.09 23.55
N GLN A 1131 -15.10 -33.87 24.61
CA GLN A 1131 -14.32 -35.07 24.93
C GLN A 1131 -14.71 -36.21 23.99
N TRP A 1132 -13.96 -36.40 22.92
CA TRP A 1132 -14.21 -37.45 21.94
C TRP A 1132 -13.66 -38.81 22.41
N LYS A 1133 -14.38 -39.89 22.11
CA LYS A 1133 -13.81 -41.25 22.22
C LYS A 1133 -12.73 -41.41 21.15
N CYS A 1134 -11.57 -41.96 21.51
CA CYS A 1134 -10.48 -42.12 20.53
C CYS A 1134 -10.87 -42.99 19.32
N GLU A 1135 -11.78 -43.96 19.50
CA GLU A 1135 -12.31 -44.77 18.39
C GLU A 1135 -13.17 -43.94 17.42
N PHE A 1136 -13.93 -42.97 17.93
CA PHE A 1136 -14.71 -42.06 17.08
C PHE A 1136 -13.78 -41.22 16.22
N LEU A 1137 -12.75 -40.57 16.80
CA LEU A 1137 -11.80 -39.76 16.04
C LEU A 1137 -11.06 -40.58 14.97
N ARG A 1138 -10.68 -41.83 15.28
CA ARG A 1138 -10.10 -42.75 14.28
C ARG A 1138 -11.10 -43.09 13.17
N SER A 1139 -12.38 -43.23 13.48
CA SER A 1139 -13.41 -43.47 12.46
C SER A 1139 -13.63 -42.28 11.52
N LEU A 1140 -13.20 -41.07 11.90
CA LEU A 1140 -13.26 -39.89 11.05
C LEU A 1140 -12.15 -39.85 9.99
N GLU A 1141 -11.03 -40.57 10.20
CA GLU A 1141 -9.83 -40.44 9.38
C GLU A 1141 -10.07 -40.82 7.91
N THR A 1142 -10.68 -41.97 7.65
CA THR A 1142 -10.94 -42.43 6.28
C THR A 1142 -11.96 -41.53 5.54
N PRO A 1143 -13.16 -41.23 6.10
CA PRO A 1143 -14.13 -40.37 5.41
C PRO A 1143 -13.61 -38.95 5.16
N MET A 1144 -12.84 -38.38 6.10
CA MET A 1144 -12.27 -37.04 5.95
C MET A 1144 -11.13 -37.00 4.93
N GLN A 1145 -10.26 -38.03 4.87
CA GLN A 1145 -9.24 -38.15 3.83
C GLN A 1145 -9.86 -38.30 2.44
N GLU A 1146 -10.89 -39.14 2.31
CA GLU A 1146 -11.63 -39.32 1.04
C GLU A 1146 -12.31 -38.03 0.57
N SER A 1147 -12.78 -37.21 1.51
CA SER A 1147 -13.48 -35.95 1.23
C SER A 1147 -12.57 -34.71 1.25
N PHE A 1148 -11.26 -34.87 1.43
CA PHE A 1148 -10.26 -33.80 1.54
C PHE A 1148 -10.57 -32.71 2.60
N VAL A 1149 -11.18 -33.11 3.72
CA VAL A 1149 -11.53 -32.20 4.82
C VAL A 1149 -10.43 -32.18 5.86
N SER A 1150 -10.00 -30.99 6.28
CA SER A 1150 -8.97 -30.78 7.29
C SER A 1150 -9.55 -30.34 8.65
N TYR A 1151 -8.76 -30.46 9.71
CA TYR A 1151 -9.13 -29.95 11.04
C TYR A 1151 -8.78 -28.46 11.13
N SER A 1152 -9.70 -27.64 11.64
CA SER A 1152 -9.42 -26.28 12.07
C SER A 1152 -9.24 -26.22 13.58
N PHE A 1153 -8.18 -25.55 14.03
CA PHE A 1153 -7.90 -25.31 15.45
C PHE A 1153 -8.03 -23.82 15.77
N LYS A 1154 -8.71 -23.45 16.87
CA LYS A 1154 -8.64 -22.09 17.42
C LYS A 1154 -7.37 -22.01 18.30
N PRO A 1155 -6.55 -20.95 18.17
CA PRO A 1155 -5.47 -20.72 19.14
C PRO A 1155 -6.11 -20.51 20.53
N GLN A 1156 -5.82 -21.40 21.48
CA GLN A 1156 -6.26 -21.20 22.87
C GLN A 1156 -5.51 -20.01 23.49
N GLU A 1157 -6.24 -19.11 24.16
CA GLU A 1157 -5.65 -18.05 24.99
C GLU A 1157 -4.72 -18.65 26.06
N GLU A 1158 -3.55 -18.05 26.23
CA GLU A 1158 -2.53 -18.45 27.20
C GLU A 1158 -3.09 -18.39 28.63
N GLY A 1159 -3.42 -19.55 29.22
CA GLY A 1159 -3.83 -19.58 30.63
C GLY A 1159 -4.27 -20.92 31.23
N ASN A 1160 -4.67 -21.91 30.43
CA ASN A 1160 -5.11 -23.21 30.97
C ASN A 1160 -4.61 -24.39 30.13
N GLN A 1161 -3.35 -24.79 30.33
CA GLN A 1161 -2.87 -26.10 29.89
C GLN A 1161 -3.56 -27.20 30.71
N LYS A 1162 -4.69 -27.71 30.22
CA LYS A 1162 -5.15 -29.05 30.63
C LYS A 1162 -4.26 -30.08 29.93
N THR A 1163 -3.44 -30.77 30.72
CA THR A 1163 -2.64 -31.90 30.24
C THR A 1163 -3.56 -33.01 29.72
N CYS A 1164 -3.41 -33.33 28.44
CA CYS A 1164 -4.20 -34.33 27.76
C CYS A 1164 -3.58 -35.72 27.92
N ALA A 1165 -4.36 -36.74 28.31
CA ALA A 1165 -3.84 -38.09 28.54
C ALA A 1165 -3.62 -38.89 27.24
N LYS A 1166 -4.38 -38.59 26.17
CA LYS A 1166 -4.23 -39.15 24.81
C LYS A 1166 -4.57 -38.07 23.79
N ASP A 1167 -3.69 -37.89 22.81
CA ASP A 1167 -3.81 -36.91 21.73
C ASP A 1167 -3.94 -37.64 20.37
N PHE A 1168 -4.85 -37.17 19.53
CA PHE A 1168 -5.01 -37.61 18.14
C PHE A 1168 -5.02 -36.39 17.23
N ASN A 1169 -3.90 -36.15 16.53
CA ASN A 1169 -3.69 -35.01 15.62
C ASN A 1169 -3.96 -33.62 16.24
N GLY A 1170 -3.72 -33.42 17.54
CA GLY A 1170 -3.96 -32.15 18.22
C GLY A 1170 -5.32 -32.04 18.91
N VAL A 1171 -6.17 -33.09 18.84
CA VAL A 1171 -7.48 -33.16 19.53
C VAL A 1171 -7.41 -34.17 20.69
N CYS A 1172 -7.83 -33.73 21.88
CA CYS A 1172 -7.91 -34.57 23.07
C CYS A 1172 -8.96 -35.68 22.95
N CYS A 1173 -8.59 -36.91 23.32
CA CYS A 1173 -9.52 -38.05 23.38
C CYS A 1173 -9.39 -38.87 24.66
N VAL A 1174 -10.48 -39.57 25.05
CA VAL A 1174 -10.56 -40.44 26.24
C VAL A 1174 -10.63 -41.91 25.88
#